data_AF-A0A267EQ46-F1
#
_entry.id   AF-A0A267EQ46-F1
#
_cell.length_a   1.000
_cell.length_b   1.000
_cell.length_c   1.000
_cell.angle_alpha   90.00
_cell.angle_beta   90.00
_cell.angle_gamma   90.00
#
_symmetry.space_group_name_H-M   'P 1'
#
loop_
_entity.id
_entity.type
_entity.pdbx_description
1 polymer ?
#
loop_
_entity_poly.entity_id
_entity_poly.type
_entity_poly.pdbx_seq_one_letter_code
_entity_poly.pdbx_strand_id
1 'polypeptide(L)'
;RSSTMQAATDKLEGEALSSCLRQLVVNCEPLLREASGQEQVDEILQHLEENDENFHKYELVKALRQRLNQVIEPLIDEEEQMLSVSRPRVDESGDVIDSITERIFNSDEFKQLCERLKSQVTSRVDLMLKNFDEEFSNRQSLQSEASMGYAAKQSFSWSDVDSNFSSLNHTSLTFMSNEQFGKICQSLDRQREISVRLEAMSKLCQTSAINQSYDSWLILEAPLLDALCDSDETLSGLALRFLSKGFAVTSPNVRDMYTLLCRYLRLQFAGDRRSAPPLPRLSEGLVVNDAARLIRAFRLLNEFQQRISQFWVRYSEKFLEKVLESTVSLLAVRPQQQQQQQQQQQTQQQQQEPSGRLTPMHFLALLDPRAVWLTKWLHGSYSREPLLGLLAQRKYLCVFADAVRHCLRFLLAAASAASGPAGMQDRQAREAESALLERQMLRQMSLAGGAGGPLGYTGAQLDYLHFVHCLLLVTRLMHYCRGRAMFPVPHGNSQVTCSKFVVAMVKFLQTYKRQPVGKKGLMEPSALVKDALIRLASNSHSCAACLCNDEVAAALLQPLIDLMKASDRRQRRPAAGSDEAADGAIQSVADVISAMAATAPGMRFLLQSSAGLDQQPPAHLVAQLTKRALKKAVSLSRSASLTLLHACRQLYSTPDGLHSLRPFRLHELAAQAWREAQSDVAAAGDAGGGPHLTYWEENLRDSLLSLASTPRGVLLLQQTGAMADCTARMCARYVRKQQVGKCQRFGYGHMLAQLVGTARGFRHVADAGGFVPALLHTVWAAIECGTDDRLAATPRPWPIEAVDPAALKPLTGLCRLLSAFPAVCECFADRPLPSKVAYSLREVPADLPALFDRLVLLDRPAKLSSLFHPSSPPCSAFGCSAAQ
;
A
#
# COMPACT_ATOMS: atom_id res chain seq x y z
N ARG A 1 -4.22 31.67 -21.94
CA ARG A 1 -4.42 32.56 -20.77
C ARG A 1 -5.76 33.27 -20.80
N SER A 2 -6.13 33.91 -21.90
CA SER A 2 -7.52 34.36 -22.10
C SER A 2 -8.51 33.20 -21.83
N SER A 3 -8.16 31.99 -22.27
CA SER A 3 -8.89 30.74 -21.96
C SER A 3 -9.00 30.34 -20.48
N THR A 4 -7.93 30.46 -19.67
CA THR A 4 -7.99 30.16 -18.22
C THR A 4 -8.52 31.33 -17.38
N MET A 5 -8.51 32.55 -17.92
CA MET A 5 -9.08 33.74 -17.27
C MET A 5 -10.57 33.90 -17.55
N GLN A 6 -11.04 33.51 -18.75
CA GLN A 6 -12.45 33.27 -19.04
C GLN A 6 -13.00 32.12 -18.20
N ALA A 7 -12.28 30.98 -18.11
CA ALA A 7 -12.75 29.84 -17.33
C ALA A 7 -12.97 30.10 -15.82
N ALA A 8 -12.30 31.11 -15.23
CA ALA A 8 -12.50 31.48 -13.82
C ALA A 8 -13.63 32.51 -13.63
N THR A 9 -13.83 33.41 -14.61
CA THR A 9 -14.98 34.32 -14.64
C THR A 9 -16.27 33.57 -14.96
N ASP A 10 -16.20 32.56 -15.84
CA ASP A 10 -17.29 31.62 -16.16
C ASP A 10 -17.73 30.77 -14.95
N LYS A 11 -16.85 30.50 -13.97
CA LYS A 11 -17.18 29.66 -12.80
C LYS A 11 -18.01 30.37 -11.72
N LEU A 12 -18.01 31.71 -11.69
CA LEU A 12 -18.84 32.51 -10.79
C LEU A 12 -20.10 33.05 -11.48
N GLU A 13 -20.40 32.59 -12.69
CA GLU A 13 -21.52 33.04 -13.51
C GLU A 13 -22.33 31.81 -14.01
N GLY A 14 -23.64 32.00 -14.25
CA GLY A 14 -24.51 30.98 -14.84
C GLY A 14 -24.64 29.65 -14.07
N GLU A 15 -24.54 28.52 -14.79
CA GLU A 15 -24.72 27.17 -14.22
C GLU A 15 -23.52 26.68 -13.41
N ALA A 16 -22.32 27.18 -13.68
CA ALA A 16 -21.12 26.78 -12.96
C ALA A 16 -21.17 27.25 -11.50
N LEU A 17 -21.70 28.45 -11.23
CA LEU A 17 -21.94 28.93 -9.87
C LEU A 17 -22.91 28.02 -9.11
N SER A 18 -23.99 27.55 -9.77
CA SER A 18 -24.90 26.57 -9.16
C SER A 18 -24.20 25.26 -8.83
N SER A 19 -23.32 24.77 -9.71
CA SER A 19 -22.56 23.55 -9.43
C SER A 19 -21.64 23.73 -8.22
N CYS A 20 -20.98 24.88 -8.10
CA CYS A 20 -20.12 25.20 -6.96
C CYS A 20 -20.91 25.35 -5.66
N LEU A 21 -22.07 26.01 -5.70
CA LEU A 21 -22.97 26.13 -4.54
C LEU A 21 -23.57 24.77 -4.14
N ARG A 22 -23.99 23.94 -5.09
CA ARG A 22 -24.43 22.55 -4.83
C ARG A 22 -23.34 21.74 -4.14
N GLN A 23 -22.10 21.81 -4.64
CA GLN A 23 -20.97 21.12 -4.05
C GLN A 23 -20.70 21.60 -2.62
N LEU A 24 -20.77 22.91 -2.35
CA LEU A 24 -20.59 23.45 -1.00
C LEU A 24 -21.69 22.95 -0.05
N VAL A 25 -22.96 23.05 -0.46
CA VAL A 25 -24.11 22.61 0.36
C VAL A 25 -24.04 21.11 0.66
N VAL A 26 -23.69 20.27 -0.30
CA VAL A 26 -23.54 18.82 -0.10
C VAL A 26 -22.40 18.48 0.87
N ASN A 27 -21.28 19.21 0.81
CA ASN A 27 -20.13 18.96 1.67
C ASN A 27 -20.30 19.53 3.08
N CYS A 28 -21.04 20.64 3.23
CA CYS A 28 -21.37 21.21 4.53
C CYS A 28 -22.60 20.55 5.18
N GLU A 29 -23.48 19.85 4.43
CA GLU A 29 -24.62 19.07 4.96
C GLU A 29 -24.29 18.24 6.22
N PRO A 30 -23.19 17.45 6.29
CA PRO A 30 -22.85 16.71 7.49
C PRO A 30 -22.53 17.61 8.69
N LEU A 31 -21.87 18.75 8.49
CA LEU A 31 -21.55 19.72 9.54
C LEU A 31 -22.80 20.45 10.03
N LEU A 32 -23.69 20.83 9.12
CA LEU A 32 -24.93 21.55 9.42
C LEU A 32 -25.99 20.63 10.06
N ARG A 33 -25.93 19.31 9.82
CA ARG A 33 -26.81 18.33 10.49
C ARG A 33 -26.52 18.16 11.99
N GLU A 34 -25.32 18.52 12.44
CA GLU A 34 -24.96 18.46 13.87
C GLU A 34 -25.46 19.69 14.65
N ALA A 35 -25.94 20.73 13.96
CA ALA A 35 -26.50 21.94 14.54
C ALA A 35 -27.89 21.69 15.15
N SER A 36 -28.10 22.14 16.39
CA SER A 36 -29.35 21.92 17.13
C SER A 36 -30.45 22.97 16.87
N GLY A 37 -30.13 24.03 16.12
CA GLY A 37 -31.05 25.12 15.77
C GLY A 37 -30.45 26.10 14.77
N GLN A 38 -31.28 27.02 14.25
CA GLN A 38 -30.89 27.96 13.20
C GLN A 38 -29.75 28.91 13.61
N GLU A 39 -29.73 29.36 14.87
CA GLU A 39 -28.64 30.19 15.41
C GLU A 39 -27.28 29.47 15.35
N GLN A 40 -27.26 28.16 15.62
CA GLN A 40 -26.04 27.35 15.56
C GLN A 40 -25.60 27.05 14.13
N VAL A 41 -26.56 26.93 13.20
CA VAL A 41 -26.27 26.83 11.76
C VAL A 41 -25.62 28.11 11.27
N ASP A 42 -26.15 29.28 11.67
CA ASP A 42 -25.59 30.57 11.30
C ASP A 42 -24.19 30.76 11.88
N GLU A 43 -23.96 30.35 13.15
CA GLU A 43 -22.63 30.34 13.77
C GLU A 43 -21.65 29.39 13.05
N ILE A 44 -22.06 28.18 12.69
CA ILE A 44 -21.24 27.23 11.94
C ILE A 44 -20.90 27.77 10.55
N LEU A 45 -21.88 28.37 9.86
CA LEU A 45 -21.70 28.96 8.53
C LEU A 45 -20.78 30.19 8.57
N GLN A 46 -20.90 31.03 9.60
CA GLN A 46 -20.06 32.20 9.82
C GLN A 46 -18.60 31.82 10.11
N HIS A 47 -18.38 30.69 10.79
CA HIS A 47 -17.06 30.18 11.16
C HIS A 47 -16.61 28.97 10.32
N LEU A 48 -17.09 28.83 9.08
CA LEU A 48 -16.73 27.70 8.20
C LEU A 48 -15.22 27.58 7.95
N GLU A 49 -14.51 28.70 7.88
CA GLU A 49 -13.05 28.69 7.71
C GLU A 49 -12.33 28.05 8.90
N GLU A 50 -12.87 28.18 10.11
CA GLU A 50 -12.31 27.62 11.33
C GLU A 50 -12.79 26.18 11.57
N ASN A 51 -14.03 25.88 11.21
CA ASN A 51 -14.70 24.60 11.50
C ASN A 51 -14.46 23.51 10.45
N ASP A 52 -14.04 23.88 9.23
CA ASP A 52 -13.80 22.93 8.13
C ASP A 52 -12.37 23.03 7.57
N GLU A 53 -11.54 22.03 7.88
CA GLU A 53 -10.17 21.90 7.36
C GLU A 53 -10.10 21.85 5.81
N ASN A 54 -11.21 21.59 5.13
CA ASN A 54 -11.31 21.57 3.67
C ASN A 54 -11.89 22.86 3.06
N PHE A 55 -12.17 23.89 3.87
CA PHE A 55 -12.76 25.15 3.41
C PHE A 55 -12.03 25.74 2.18
N HIS A 56 -10.71 25.81 2.21
CA HIS A 56 -9.91 26.33 1.10
C HIS A 56 -9.88 25.43 -0.15
N LYS A 57 -10.38 24.19 -0.07
CA LYS A 57 -10.40 23.23 -1.19
C LYS A 57 -11.65 23.34 -2.04
N TYR A 58 -12.71 24.00 -1.55
CA TYR A 58 -13.95 24.18 -2.30
C TYR A 58 -13.74 25.00 -3.57
N GLU A 59 -14.34 24.54 -4.67
CA GLU A 59 -14.28 25.22 -5.97
C GLU A 59 -14.83 26.65 -5.89
N LEU A 60 -15.91 26.88 -5.11
CA LEU A 60 -16.47 28.21 -4.86
C LEU A 60 -15.45 29.12 -4.17
N VAL A 61 -14.81 28.65 -3.10
CA VAL A 61 -13.84 29.44 -2.31
C VAL A 61 -12.61 29.77 -3.14
N LYS A 62 -12.13 28.83 -3.96
CA LYS A 62 -11.03 29.08 -4.91
C LYS A 62 -11.41 30.12 -5.96
N ALA A 63 -12.62 30.04 -6.51
CA ALA A 63 -13.11 30.98 -7.51
C ALA A 63 -13.31 32.39 -6.92
N LEU A 64 -13.91 32.49 -5.73
CA LEU A 64 -14.08 33.74 -5.00
C LEU A 64 -12.74 34.39 -4.66
N ARG A 65 -11.79 33.62 -4.09
CA ARG A 65 -10.44 34.12 -3.80
C ARG A 65 -9.74 34.63 -5.06
N GLN A 66 -9.87 33.93 -6.18
CA GLN A 66 -9.28 34.35 -7.44
C GLN A 66 -9.92 35.64 -7.99
N ARG A 67 -11.25 35.81 -7.85
CA ARG A 67 -11.97 37.04 -8.26
C ARG A 67 -11.64 38.22 -7.34
N LEU A 68 -11.53 37.97 -6.04
CA LEU A 68 -11.15 38.96 -5.04
C LEU A 68 -9.72 39.47 -5.29
N ASN A 69 -8.77 38.55 -5.48
CA ASN A 69 -7.39 38.89 -5.80
C ASN A 69 -7.27 39.71 -7.10
N GLN A 70 -8.08 39.43 -8.12
CA GLN A 70 -8.06 40.20 -9.37
C GLN A 70 -8.44 41.68 -9.21
N VAL A 71 -9.23 42.03 -8.18
CA VAL A 71 -9.67 43.42 -7.94
C VAL A 71 -8.85 44.07 -6.84
N ILE A 72 -8.50 43.32 -5.79
CA ILE A 72 -7.71 43.86 -4.68
C ILE A 72 -6.24 44.05 -5.08
N GLU A 73 -5.61 43.13 -5.84
CA GLU A 73 -4.18 43.24 -6.20
C GLU A 73 -3.88 44.55 -6.96
N PRO A 74 -4.64 44.96 -8.00
CA PRO A 74 -4.41 46.25 -8.66
C PRO A 74 -4.63 47.47 -7.76
N LEU A 75 -5.62 47.43 -6.86
CA LEU A 75 -5.90 48.54 -5.94
C LEU A 75 -4.81 48.70 -4.88
N ILE A 76 -4.22 47.59 -4.41
CA ILE A 76 -3.03 47.61 -3.54
C ILE A 76 -1.87 48.23 -4.30
N ASP A 77 -1.62 47.79 -5.54
CA ASP A 77 -0.50 48.27 -6.36
C ASP A 77 -0.62 49.78 -6.67
N GLU A 78 -1.84 50.29 -6.94
CA GLU A 78 -2.12 51.71 -7.17
C GLU A 78 -1.92 52.57 -5.91
N GLU A 79 -2.42 52.12 -4.75
CA GLU A 79 -2.26 52.83 -3.48
C GLU A 79 -0.80 52.82 -2.99
N GLU A 80 -0.08 51.70 -3.18
CA GLU A 80 1.34 51.57 -2.86
C GLU A 80 2.21 52.50 -3.75
N GLN A 81 1.88 52.62 -5.03
CA GLN A 81 2.51 53.60 -5.93
C GLN A 81 2.23 55.05 -5.53
N MET A 82 0.99 55.38 -5.14
CA MET A 82 0.63 56.74 -4.71
C MET A 82 1.36 57.18 -3.42
N LEU A 83 1.58 56.24 -2.49
CA LEU A 83 2.35 56.45 -1.27
C LEU A 83 3.85 56.64 -1.55
N SER A 84 4.39 55.98 -2.58
CA SER A 84 5.79 56.12 -2.99
C SER A 84 6.16 57.52 -3.51
N VAL A 85 5.18 58.29 -4.00
CA VAL A 85 5.36 59.65 -4.54
C VAL A 85 5.20 60.74 -3.48
N SER A 86 4.58 60.44 -2.33
CA SER A 86 4.00 61.46 -1.44
C SER A 86 4.41 61.34 0.06
N ARG A 87 5.71 61.31 0.42
CA ARG A 87 6.32 62.03 1.58
C ARG A 87 7.71 61.50 2.03
N PRO A 88 8.52 62.34 2.72
CA PRO A 88 9.78 61.96 3.37
C PRO A 88 9.58 61.39 4.79
N ARG A 89 10.33 60.32 5.08
CA ARG A 89 10.76 59.76 6.39
C ARG A 89 10.01 60.20 7.66
N VAL A 90 9.18 59.32 8.21
CA VAL A 90 9.06 59.04 9.67
C VAL A 90 8.68 57.56 9.87
N ASP A 91 9.32 56.91 10.85
CA ASP A 91 9.10 55.53 11.30
C ASP A 91 7.70 55.37 11.92
N GLU A 92 6.76 54.73 11.21
CA GLU A 92 5.54 54.13 11.79
C GLU A 92 4.87 53.22 10.73
N SER A 93 5.39 52.01 10.56
CA SER A 93 4.97 51.05 9.53
C SER A 93 3.63 50.35 9.80
N GLY A 94 3.03 50.53 10.98
CA GLY A 94 1.72 49.97 11.34
C GLY A 94 0.55 50.74 10.72
N ASP A 95 0.56 52.06 10.80
CA ASP A 95 -0.55 52.94 10.36
C ASP A 95 -0.74 52.96 8.83
N VAL A 96 0.30 52.63 8.07
CA VAL A 96 0.27 52.65 6.60
C VAL A 96 -0.57 51.50 6.05
N ILE A 97 -0.44 50.30 6.62
CA ILE A 97 -1.21 49.12 6.18
C ILE A 97 -2.68 49.32 6.51
N ASP A 98 -2.99 49.84 7.70
CA ASP A 98 -4.37 50.13 8.10
C ASP A 98 -5.00 51.21 7.21
N SER A 99 -4.25 52.25 6.84
CA SER A 99 -4.71 53.29 5.92
C SER A 99 -4.92 52.81 4.47
N ILE A 100 -4.06 51.93 3.96
CA ILE A 100 -4.23 51.30 2.63
C ILE A 100 -5.46 50.39 2.66
N THR A 101 -5.58 49.59 3.71
CA THR A 101 -6.69 48.66 3.89
C THR A 101 -8.02 49.43 3.97
N GLU A 102 -8.09 50.50 4.75
CA GLU A 102 -9.28 51.35 4.86
C GLU A 102 -9.64 52.01 3.52
N ARG A 103 -8.66 52.44 2.72
CA ARG A 103 -8.89 53.00 1.37
C ARG A 103 -9.41 51.96 0.38
N ILE A 104 -8.85 50.75 0.38
CA ILE A 104 -9.31 49.66 -0.49
C ILE A 104 -10.74 49.23 -0.12
N PHE A 105 -11.05 49.08 1.18
CA PHE A 105 -12.41 48.77 1.62
C PHE A 105 -13.41 49.88 1.26
N ASN A 106 -12.95 51.12 1.15
CA ASN A 106 -13.77 52.25 0.76
C ASN A 106 -13.83 52.51 -0.76
N SER A 107 -12.99 51.84 -1.56
CA SER A 107 -12.98 51.97 -3.03
C SER A 107 -14.31 51.56 -3.66
N ASP A 108 -14.69 52.26 -4.73
CA ASP A 108 -15.93 51.98 -5.44
C ASP A 108 -15.84 50.63 -6.17
N GLU A 109 -14.65 50.22 -6.60
CA GLU A 109 -14.36 48.96 -7.25
C GLU A 109 -14.58 47.77 -6.32
N PHE A 110 -14.10 47.85 -5.07
CA PHE A 110 -14.31 46.80 -4.07
C PHE A 110 -15.78 46.72 -3.63
N LYS A 111 -16.44 47.87 -3.43
CA LYS A 111 -17.88 47.93 -3.10
C LYS A 111 -18.73 47.33 -4.22
N GLN A 112 -18.47 47.70 -5.47
CA GLN A 112 -19.15 47.15 -6.64
C GLN A 112 -18.90 45.64 -6.82
N LEU A 113 -17.71 45.15 -6.51
CA LEU A 113 -17.43 43.71 -6.52
C LEU A 113 -18.27 42.97 -5.47
N CYS A 114 -18.28 43.47 -4.24
CA CYS A 114 -19.06 42.88 -3.15
C CYS A 114 -20.56 42.86 -3.46
N GLU A 115 -21.11 43.96 -3.97
CA GLU A 115 -22.53 44.04 -4.37
C GLU A 115 -22.85 43.09 -5.53
N ARG A 116 -21.95 42.98 -6.52
CA ARG A 116 -22.14 42.10 -7.68
C ARG A 116 -22.08 40.63 -7.29
N LEU A 117 -21.10 40.23 -6.47
CA LEU A 117 -20.99 38.86 -5.96
C LEU A 117 -22.20 38.50 -5.10
N LYS A 118 -22.62 39.42 -4.22
CA LYS A 118 -23.82 39.23 -3.39
C LYS A 118 -25.06 39.03 -4.27
N SER A 119 -25.27 39.91 -5.25
CA SER A 119 -26.40 39.81 -6.19
C SER A 119 -26.39 38.49 -6.99
N GLN A 120 -25.23 38.09 -7.52
CA GLN A 120 -25.08 36.84 -8.29
C GLN A 120 -25.34 35.59 -7.45
N VAL A 121 -24.79 35.53 -6.23
CA VAL A 121 -25.00 34.40 -5.32
C VAL A 121 -26.45 34.36 -4.84
N THR A 122 -27.02 35.49 -4.40
CA THR A 122 -28.42 35.55 -3.94
C THR A 122 -29.40 35.16 -5.05
N SER A 123 -29.26 35.74 -6.25
CA SER A 123 -30.12 35.40 -7.39
C SER A 123 -30.06 33.92 -7.75
N ARG A 124 -28.89 33.28 -7.61
CA ARG A 124 -28.74 31.86 -7.93
C ARG A 124 -29.27 30.96 -6.82
N VAL A 125 -29.03 31.30 -5.55
CA VAL A 125 -29.61 30.61 -4.39
C VAL A 125 -31.13 30.65 -4.46
N ASP A 126 -31.74 31.80 -4.80
CA ASP A 126 -33.18 31.92 -4.98
C ASP A 126 -33.74 31.02 -6.09
N LEU A 127 -32.95 30.81 -7.16
CA LEU A 127 -33.32 29.92 -8.25
C LEU A 127 -33.15 28.44 -7.86
N MET A 128 -32.10 28.10 -7.10
CA MET A 128 -31.91 26.78 -6.50
C MET A 128 -33.00 26.44 -5.48
N LEU A 129 -33.47 27.42 -4.71
CA LEU A 129 -34.59 27.26 -3.77
C LEU A 129 -35.91 27.01 -4.49
N LYS A 130 -36.16 27.67 -5.63
CA LYS A 130 -37.35 27.45 -6.46
C LYS A 130 -37.38 26.07 -7.13
N ASN A 131 -36.20 25.51 -7.45
CA ASN A 131 -36.05 24.22 -8.12
C ASN A 131 -35.41 23.14 -7.21
N PHE A 132 -35.56 23.29 -5.88
CA PHE A 132 -34.82 22.48 -4.89
C PHE A 132 -34.99 20.98 -5.08
N ASP A 133 -36.22 20.53 -5.36
CA ASP A 133 -36.52 19.12 -5.58
C ASP A 133 -35.85 18.58 -6.86
N GLU A 134 -35.85 19.32 -7.96
CA GLU A 134 -35.18 18.90 -9.20
C GLU A 134 -33.64 18.93 -9.07
N GLU A 135 -33.09 19.92 -8.38
CA GLU A 135 -31.64 20.09 -8.24
C GLU A 135 -30.98 19.05 -7.33
N PHE A 136 -31.69 18.52 -6.33
CA PHE A 136 -31.13 17.61 -5.34
C PHE A 136 -31.74 16.20 -5.32
N SER A 137 -32.74 15.88 -6.17
CA SER A 137 -33.33 14.53 -6.24
C SER A 137 -32.41 13.44 -6.83
N ASN A 138 -31.33 13.81 -7.54
CA ASN A 138 -30.46 12.87 -8.26
C ASN A 138 -29.10 12.64 -7.59
N ARG A 139 -29.09 12.45 -6.25
CA ARG A 139 -27.89 12.28 -5.39
C ARG A 139 -26.93 11.14 -5.79
N GLN A 140 -27.34 10.21 -6.66
CA GLN A 140 -26.50 9.07 -7.07
C GLN A 140 -25.50 9.37 -8.20
N SER A 141 -25.71 10.38 -9.05
CA SER A 141 -24.83 10.58 -10.22
C SER A 141 -23.53 11.33 -9.90
N LEU A 142 -23.52 12.22 -8.91
CA LEU A 142 -22.39 13.11 -8.62
C LEU A 142 -21.26 12.48 -7.76
N GLN A 143 -21.51 11.34 -7.12
CA GLN A 143 -20.46 10.59 -6.40
C GLN A 143 -19.57 9.73 -7.32
N SER A 144 -20.00 9.49 -8.57
CA SER A 144 -19.34 8.52 -9.45
C SER A 144 -18.00 8.99 -10.04
N GLU A 145 -17.73 10.29 -10.12
CA GLU A 145 -16.55 10.80 -10.85
C GLU A 145 -15.41 11.30 -9.94
N ALA A 146 -15.70 11.70 -8.69
CA ALA A 146 -14.67 12.12 -7.73
C ALA A 146 -14.07 10.95 -6.90
N SER A 147 -14.63 9.73 -6.98
CA SER A 147 -14.24 8.60 -6.12
C SER A 147 -13.21 7.64 -6.73
N MET A 148 -12.65 7.91 -7.91
CA MET A 148 -11.67 7.03 -8.58
C MET A 148 -10.22 7.16 -8.08
N GLY A 149 -9.99 7.77 -6.89
CA GLY A 149 -8.66 7.92 -6.29
C GLY A 149 -8.48 7.26 -4.92
N TYR A 150 -9.56 6.87 -4.25
CA TYR A 150 -9.52 6.22 -2.95
C TYR A 150 -10.48 5.05 -2.96
N ALA A 151 -9.92 3.85 -2.91
CA ALA A 151 -10.65 2.60 -2.89
C ALA A 151 -11.83 2.67 -1.90
N ALA A 152 -13.04 2.71 -2.44
CA ALA A 152 -14.27 2.45 -1.71
C ALA A 152 -14.13 1.07 -1.07
N LYS A 153 -13.86 1.05 0.24
CA LYS A 153 -14.21 -0.08 1.07
C LYS A 153 -15.73 -0.14 1.06
N GLN A 154 -16.27 -1.02 0.22
CA GLN A 154 -17.67 -1.40 0.25
C GLN A 154 -18.04 -1.83 1.68
N SER A 155 -18.74 -0.97 2.43
CA SER A 155 -19.64 -1.46 3.46
C SER A 155 -20.86 -2.00 2.72
N PHE A 156 -20.98 -3.32 2.62
CA PHE A 156 -22.24 -3.91 2.16
C PHE A 156 -23.32 -3.55 3.17
N SER A 157 -24.29 -2.77 2.72
CA SER A 157 -25.56 -2.59 3.38
C SER A 157 -26.28 -3.93 3.47
N TRP A 158 -26.96 -4.16 4.58
CA TRP A 158 -27.91 -5.25 4.74
C TRP A 158 -29.11 -4.98 3.81
N SER A 159 -29.10 -5.46 2.57
CA SER A 159 -30.26 -5.43 1.68
C SER A 159 -30.64 -6.85 1.27
N ASP A 160 -31.65 -7.39 1.96
CA ASP A 160 -32.76 -8.16 1.36
C ASP A 160 -33.72 -8.62 2.46
N VAL A 161 -34.30 -7.64 3.16
CA VAL A 161 -35.66 -7.64 3.70
C VAL A 161 -35.94 -6.20 4.15
N ASP A 162 -36.99 -5.62 3.55
CA ASP A 162 -37.58 -4.29 3.79
C ASP A 162 -36.89 -3.07 3.15
N SER A 163 -37.42 -2.69 1.99
CA SER A 163 -37.21 -1.44 1.25
C SER A 163 -37.80 -0.20 1.94
N ASN A 164 -37.50 0.01 3.23
CA ASN A 164 -38.01 1.15 4.02
C ASN A 164 -36.94 1.97 4.77
N PHE A 165 -35.63 1.82 4.48
CA PHE A 165 -34.59 2.45 5.30
C PHE A 165 -33.97 3.76 4.77
N SER A 166 -34.47 4.35 3.69
CA SER A 166 -33.94 5.64 3.19
C SER A 166 -34.41 6.88 3.97
N SER A 167 -35.21 6.76 5.03
CA SER A 167 -35.76 7.90 5.79
C SER A 167 -35.18 8.15 7.20
N LEU A 168 -34.15 7.42 7.64
CA LEU A 168 -33.67 7.49 9.02
C LEU A 168 -32.62 8.57 9.35
N ASN A 169 -32.56 9.63 8.54
CA ASN A 169 -31.85 10.87 8.91
C ASN A 169 -32.79 11.95 9.49
N HIS A 170 -34.08 11.65 9.72
CA HIS A 170 -35.04 12.58 10.31
C HIS A 170 -35.88 11.99 11.48
N THR A 171 -35.39 10.98 12.20
CA THR A 171 -35.95 10.72 13.54
C THR A 171 -35.26 11.66 14.52
N SER A 172 -36.01 12.67 14.96
CA SER A 172 -35.81 13.39 16.23
C SER A 172 -35.07 12.51 17.25
N LEU A 173 -33.93 12.97 17.77
CA LEU A 173 -33.22 12.33 18.88
C LEU A 173 -34.14 12.29 20.11
N THR A 174 -34.98 11.27 20.21
CA THR A 174 -35.76 11.00 21.41
C THR A 174 -34.78 10.55 22.48
N PHE A 175 -34.35 11.49 23.33
CA PHE A 175 -33.63 11.20 24.56
C PHE A 175 -34.54 10.37 25.46
N MET A 176 -34.10 9.15 25.74
CA MET A 176 -34.86 8.21 26.56
C MET A 176 -34.44 8.38 28.02
N SER A 177 -35.41 8.45 28.93
CA SER A 177 -35.09 8.53 30.36
C SER A 177 -34.51 7.22 30.87
N ASN A 178 -33.70 7.27 31.94
CA ASN A 178 -33.11 6.07 32.54
C ASN A 178 -34.17 5.05 33.01
N GLU A 179 -35.35 5.51 33.43
CA GLU A 179 -36.47 4.64 33.80
C GLU A 179 -37.09 3.92 32.59
N GLN A 180 -37.24 4.62 31.46
CA GLN A 180 -37.72 4.02 30.22
C GLN A 180 -36.72 3.00 29.67
N PHE A 181 -35.42 3.30 29.78
CA PHE A 181 -34.35 2.35 29.45
C PHE A 181 -34.40 1.10 30.32
N GLY A 182 -34.53 1.27 31.65
CA GLY A 182 -34.69 0.15 32.59
C GLY A 182 -35.89 -0.74 32.27
N LYS A 183 -37.03 -0.15 31.89
CA LYS A 183 -38.24 -0.90 31.46
C LYS A 183 -38.01 -1.70 30.18
N ILE A 184 -37.25 -1.18 29.22
CA ILE A 184 -36.88 -1.89 27.99
C ILE A 184 -35.97 -3.08 28.32
N CYS A 185 -34.95 -2.89 29.16
CA CYS A 185 -34.06 -3.98 29.59
C CYS A 185 -34.82 -5.10 30.32
N GLN A 186 -35.77 -4.75 31.20
CA GLN A 186 -36.64 -5.74 31.84
C GLN A 186 -37.56 -6.44 30.83
N SER A 187 -37.99 -5.74 29.79
CA SER A 187 -38.81 -6.30 28.72
C SER A 187 -38.05 -7.26 27.79
N LEU A 188 -36.71 -7.18 27.78
CA LEU A 188 -35.82 -8.08 27.05
C LEU A 188 -35.50 -9.39 27.79
N ASP A 189 -35.95 -9.53 29.04
CA ASP A 189 -35.73 -10.74 29.86
C ASP A 189 -36.23 -12.00 29.14
N ARG A 190 -35.43 -13.07 29.21
CA ARG A 190 -35.68 -14.36 28.57
C ARG A 190 -37.01 -15.00 28.98
N GLN A 191 -37.51 -14.69 30.18
CA GLN A 191 -38.77 -15.23 30.68
C GLN A 191 -40.03 -14.59 30.06
N ARG A 192 -39.87 -13.47 29.33
CA ARG A 192 -40.99 -12.78 28.68
C ARG A 192 -41.28 -13.32 27.29
N GLU A 193 -42.50 -13.06 26.82
CA GLU A 193 -42.98 -13.48 25.51
C GLU A 193 -42.12 -12.88 24.38
N ILE A 194 -41.93 -13.63 23.28
CA ILE A 194 -41.09 -13.24 22.14
C ILE A 194 -41.56 -11.94 21.49
N SER A 195 -42.87 -11.72 21.41
CA SER A 195 -43.50 -10.51 20.88
C SER A 195 -43.06 -9.26 21.64
N VAL A 196 -43.08 -9.32 22.98
CA VAL A 196 -42.64 -8.24 23.89
C VAL A 196 -41.13 -7.98 23.75
N ARG A 197 -40.33 -9.05 23.61
CA ARG A 197 -38.87 -8.93 23.45
C ARG A 197 -38.49 -8.35 22.10
N LEU A 198 -39.20 -8.69 21.02
CA LEU A 198 -39.02 -8.12 19.69
C LEU A 198 -39.34 -6.62 19.66
N GLU A 199 -40.46 -6.23 20.28
CA GLU A 199 -40.84 -4.82 20.39
C GLU A 199 -39.81 -4.03 21.19
N ALA A 200 -39.34 -4.58 22.32
CA ALA A 200 -38.30 -3.97 23.15
C ALA A 200 -36.97 -3.81 22.38
N MET A 201 -36.55 -4.84 21.62
CA MET A 201 -35.32 -4.80 20.83
C MET A 201 -35.43 -3.84 19.63
N SER A 202 -36.59 -3.77 19.00
CA SER A 202 -36.88 -2.81 17.91
C SER A 202 -36.80 -1.37 18.42
N LYS A 203 -37.45 -1.08 19.57
CA LYS A 203 -37.35 0.21 20.26
C LYS A 203 -35.89 0.55 20.60
N LEU A 204 -35.14 -0.40 21.14
CA LEU A 204 -33.72 -0.21 21.45
C LEU A 204 -32.87 0.11 20.21
N CYS A 205 -33.21 -0.46 19.04
CA CYS A 205 -32.56 -0.16 17.77
C CYS A 205 -32.93 1.21 17.19
N GLN A 206 -34.09 1.76 17.53
CA GLN A 206 -34.60 3.04 17.03
C GLN A 206 -34.13 4.24 17.88
N THR A 207 -33.88 4.02 19.17
CA THR A 207 -33.41 5.05 20.11
C THR A 207 -31.91 5.33 19.99
N SER A 208 -31.45 6.52 20.40
CA SER A 208 -30.04 6.87 20.65
C SER A 208 -29.40 6.13 21.85
N ALA A 209 -29.91 4.95 22.21
CA ALA A 209 -29.51 4.14 23.36
C ALA A 209 -28.02 3.74 23.35
N ILE A 210 -27.38 3.84 22.18
CA ILE A 210 -25.96 3.59 21.95
C ILE A 210 -25.07 4.62 22.68
N ASN A 211 -25.57 5.84 22.92
CA ASN A 211 -24.85 6.93 23.57
C ASN A 211 -25.16 7.05 25.09
N GLN A 212 -25.85 6.06 25.66
CA GLN A 212 -26.20 6.07 27.09
C GLN A 212 -24.97 5.81 27.98
N SER A 213 -25.09 6.21 29.25
CA SER A 213 -24.04 6.09 30.27
C SER A 213 -23.56 4.64 30.46
N TYR A 214 -22.37 4.48 31.04
CA TYR A 214 -21.81 3.16 31.37
C TYR A 214 -22.71 2.34 32.31
N ASP A 215 -23.40 2.97 33.25
CA ASP A 215 -24.32 2.29 34.18
C ASP A 215 -25.50 1.65 33.45
N SER A 216 -25.94 2.25 32.34
CA SER A 216 -26.99 1.70 31.47
C SER A 216 -26.51 0.43 30.75
N TRP A 217 -25.23 0.36 30.39
CA TRP A 217 -24.64 -0.81 29.75
C TRP A 217 -24.64 -2.05 30.67
N LEU A 218 -24.34 -1.88 31.96
CA LEU A 218 -24.30 -2.98 32.94
C LEU A 218 -25.64 -3.70 33.05
N ILE A 219 -26.75 -2.97 32.91
CA ILE A 219 -28.12 -3.52 32.96
C ILE A 219 -28.48 -4.20 31.64
N LEU A 220 -27.94 -3.70 30.52
CA LEU A 220 -28.25 -4.19 29.16
C LEU A 220 -27.45 -5.44 28.76
N GLU A 221 -26.22 -5.63 29.28
CA GLU A 221 -25.30 -6.66 28.81
C GLU A 221 -25.92 -8.07 28.84
N ALA A 222 -26.54 -8.46 29.96
CA ALA A 222 -27.11 -9.80 30.13
C ALA A 222 -28.36 -10.03 29.26
N PRO A 223 -29.39 -9.14 29.27
CA PRO A 223 -30.53 -9.26 28.35
C PRO A 223 -30.13 -9.27 26.87
N LEU A 224 -29.13 -8.47 26.49
CA LEU A 224 -28.63 -8.42 25.12
C LEU A 224 -27.89 -9.70 24.72
N LEU A 225 -27.12 -10.30 25.63
CA LEU A 225 -26.50 -11.61 25.39
C LEU A 225 -27.54 -12.70 25.19
N ASP A 226 -28.63 -12.67 25.96
CA ASP A 226 -29.73 -13.63 25.84
C ASP A 226 -30.48 -13.44 24.52
N ALA A 227 -30.71 -12.19 24.08
CA ALA A 227 -31.29 -11.89 22.77
C ALA A 227 -30.40 -12.38 21.61
N LEU A 228 -29.07 -12.23 21.70
CA LEU A 228 -28.13 -12.76 20.70
C LEU A 228 -28.17 -14.29 20.61
N CYS A 229 -28.37 -14.96 21.75
CA CYS A 229 -28.41 -16.42 21.84
C CYS A 229 -29.81 -17.02 21.66
N ASP A 230 -30.82 -16.23 21.33
CA ASP A 230 -32.20 -16.69 21.22
C ASP A 230 -32.40 -17.65 20.04
N SER A 231 -33.40 -18.52 20.08
CA SER A 231 -33.75 -19.36 18.92
C SER A 231 -34.28 -18.52 17.76
N ASP A 232 -35.00 -17.43 18.07
CA ASP A 232 -35.61 -16.58 17.06
C ASP A 232 -34.57 -15.78 16.24
N GLU A 233 -34.65 -15.92 14.90
CA GLU A 233 -33.71 -15.27 13.98
C GLU A 233 -33.91 -13.76 13.91
N THR A 234 -35.14 -13.29 14.10
CA THR A 234 -35.47 -11.87 13.99
C THR A 234 -34.97 -11.11 15.22
N LEU A 235 -35.13 -11.68 16.43
CA LEU A 235 -34.63 -11.10 17.68
C LEU A 235 -33.10 -11.05 17.69
N SER A 236 -32.44 -12.17 17.34
CA SER A 236 -30.98 -12.22 17.27
C SER A 236 -30.42 -11.33 16.15
N GLY A 237 -31.13 -11.20 15.04
CA GLY A 237 -30.84 -10.26 13.96
C GLY A 237 -30.90 -8.80 14.41
N LEU A 238 -31.95 -8.41 15.15
CA LEU A 238 -32.07 -7.06 15.72
C LEU A 238 -30.96 -6.78 16.76
N ALA A 239 -30.60 -7.76 17.60
CA ALA A 239 -29.50 -7.62 18.55
C ALA A 239 -28.14 -7.42 17.84
N LEU A 240 -27.86 -8.17 16.77
CA LEU A 240 -26.68 -7.94 15.94
C LEU A 240 -26.71 -6.58 15.22
N ARG A 241 -27.88 -6.11 14.80
CA ARG A 241 -28.07 -4.78 14.21
C ARG A 241 -27.79 -3.66 15.21
N PHE A 242 -28.18 -3.83 16.47
CA PHE A 242 -27.83 -2.89 17.53
C PHE A 242 -26.31 -2.81 17.73
N LEU A 243 -25.62 -3.96 17.77
CA LEU A 243 -24.15 -3.99 17.84
C LEU A 243 -23.49 -3.30 16.64
N SER A 244 -24.00 -3.51 15.43
CA SER A 244 -23.42 -2.90 14.23
C SER A 244 -23.57 -1.38 14.21
N LYS A 245 -24.71 -0.85 14.65
CA LYS A 245 -24.90 0.59 14.86
C LYS A 245 -23.91 1.14 15.89
N GLY A 246 -23.66 0.40 16.98
CA GLY A 246 -22.69 0.78 18.01
C GLY A 246 -21.28 0.97 17.49
N PHE A 247 -20.82 0.06 16.61
CA PHE A 247 -19.49 0.17 15.99
C PHE A 247 -19.41 1.27 14.94
N ALA A 248 -20.52 1.66 14.30
CA ALA A 248 -20.55 2.74 13.32
C ALA A 248 -20.44 4.13 13.96
N VAL A 249 -21.06 4.34 15.12
CA VAL A 249 -21.18 5.67 15.78
C VAL A 249 -20.03 5.97 16.75
N THR A 250 -19.04 5.07 16.91
CA THR A 250 -17.93 5.22 17.87
C THR A 250 -18.40 5.55 19.30
N SER A 251 -19.32 4.73 19.82
CA SER A 251 -19.91 4.92 21.15
C SER A 251 -18.88 4.84 22.30
N PRO A 252 -19.19 5.38 23.49
CA PRO A 252 -18.34 5.20 24.68
C PRO A 252 -18.25 3.73 25.11
N ASN A 253 -19.28 2.94 24.83
CA ASN A 253 -19.40 1.53 25.22
C ASN A 253 -18.87 0.56 24.16
N VAL A 254 -18.20 1.04 23.09
CA VAL A 254 -17.68 0.21 21.98
C VAL A 254 -16.83 -0.96 22.48
N ARG A 255 -16.02 -0.76 23.53
CA ARG A 255 -15.21 -1.81 24.15
C ARG A 255 -16.08 -2.98 24.59
N ASP A 256 -17.12 -2.68 25.33
CA ASP A 256 -17.94 -3.68 26.00
C ASP A 256 -18.93 -4.33 25.04
N MET A 257 -19.37 -3.58 24.02
CA MET A 257 -20.09 -4.12 22.85
C MET A 257 -19.23 -5.16 22.10
N TYR A 258 -17.94 -4.88 21.91
CA TYR A 258 -17.02 -5.81 21.27
C TYR A 258 -16.73 -7.05 22.13
N THR A 259 -16.53 -6.87 23.44
CA THR A 259 -16.30 -8.00 24.36
C THR A 259 -17.55 -8.89 24.46
N LEU A 260 -18.75 -8.30 24.43
CA LEU A 260 -20.03 -9.02 24.37
C LEU A 260 -20.16 -9.86 23.10
N LEU A 261 -19.80 -9.30 21.94
CA LEU A 261 -19.77 -10.05 20.67
C LEU A 261 -18.80 -11.23 20.74
N CYS A 262 -17.59 -11.01 21.28
CA CYS A 262 -16.63 -12.09 21.51
C CYS A 262 -17.20 -13.16 22.46
N ARG A 263 -17.85 -12.76 23.56
CA ARG A 263 -18.47 -13.67 24.54
C ARG A 263 -19.59 -14.50 23.91
N TYR A 264 -20.47 -13.86 23.14
CA TYR A 264 -21.50 -14.52 22.35
C TYR A 264 -20.89 -15.60 21.44
N LEU A 265 -19.91 -15.22 20.61
CA LEU A 265 -19.25 -16.16 19.70
C LEU A 265 -18.62 -17.32 20.47
N ARG A 266 -17.92 -17.06 21.57
CA ARG A 266 -17.31 -18.11 22.40
C ARG A 266 -18.31 -19.13 22.90
N LEU A 267 -19.49 -18.69 23.36
CA LEU A 267 -20.55 -19.57 23.85
C LEU A 267 -21.05 -20.53 22.75
N GLN A 268 -21.02 -20.10 21.48
CA GLN A 268 -21.43 -20.95 20.35
C GLN A 268 -20.45 -22.11 20.09
N PHE A 269 -19.17 -21.96 20.44
CA PHE A 269 -18.14 -23.01 20.26
C PHE A 269 -17.83 -23.80 21.52
N ALA A 270 -18.21 -23.32 22.71
CA ALA A 270 -17.88 -23.94 23.99
C ALA A 270 -18.70 -25.21 24.33
N GLY A 271 -19.70 -25.57 23.52
CA GLY A 271 -20.46 -26.83 23.66
C GLY A 271 -21.52 -26.85 24.77
N ASP A 272 -21.70 -25.73 25.49
CA ASP A 272 -22.44 -25.69 26.76
C ASP A 272 -23.96 -25.41 26.61
N ARG A 273 -24.52 -25.48 25.40
CA ARG A 273 -25.96 -25.20 25.17
C ARG A 273 -26.68 -26.34 24.45
N ARG A 274 -27.75 -26.83 25.09
CA ARG A 274 -28.71 -27.81 24.54
C ARG A 274 -29.60 -27.27 23.40
N SER A 275 -29.54 -25.96 23.09
CA SER A 275 -30.49 -25.29 22.18
C SER A 275 -29.88 -24.76 20.87
N ALA A 276 -28.57 -24.80 20.68
CA ALA A 276 -27.93 -24.39 19.42
C ALA A 276 -27.72 -25.61 18.51
N PRO A 277 -27.96 -25.51 17.19
CA PRO A 277 -27.69 -26.62 16.29
C PRO A 277 -26.21 -27.01 16.39
N PRO A 278 -25.88 -28.31 16.42
CA PRO A 278 -24.49 -28.74 16.48
C PRO A 278 -23.73 -28.20 15.28
N LEU A 279 -22.63 -27.49 15.54
CA LEU A 279 -21.72 -27.03 14.49
C LEU A 279 -21.31 -28.21 13.58
N PRO A 280 -21.36 -28.04 12.25
CA PRO A 280 -21.03 -29.11 11.32
C PRO A 280 -19.57 -29.53 11.48
N ARG A 281 -19.29 -30.78 11.13
CA ARG A 281 -17.93 -31.29 11.03
C ARG A 281 -17.26 -30.69 9.80
N LEU A 282 -15.94 -30.55 9.85
CA LEU A 282 -15.19 -30.08 8.68
C LEU A 282 -15.50 -30.96 7.45
N SER A 283 -15.64 -32.27 7.60
CA SER A 283 -16.02 -33.20 6.51
C SER A 283 -17.38 -32.92 5.88
N GLU A 284 -18.34 -32.34 6.61
CA GLU A 284 -19.71 -32.07 6.15
C GLU A 284 -19.80 -30.76 5.34
N GLY A 285 -18.78 -29.90 5.41
CA GLY A 285 -18.79 -28.58 4.79
C GLY A 285 -19.63 -27.56 5.56
N LEU A 286 -19.92 -26.42 4.90
CA LEU A 286 -20.69 -25.33 5.47
C LEU A 286 -21.66 -24.76 4.44
N VAL A 287 -22.95 -24.86 4.72
CA VAL A 287 -23.99 -24.13 3.99
C VAL A 287 -24.16 -22.77 4.66
N VAL A 288 -24.02 -21.69 3.89
CA VAL A 288 -24.02 -20.32 4.41
C VAL A 288 -25.34 -19.94 5.07
N ASN A 289 -26.46 -20.47 4.58
CA ASN A 289 -27.79 -20.21 5.16
C ASN A 289 -27.90 -20.79 6.58
N ASP A 290 -27.47 -22.04 6.76
CA ASP A 290 -27.55 -22.76 8.06
C ASP A 290 -26.67 -22.10 9.14
N ALA A 291 -25.59 -21.43 8.73
CA ALA A 291 -24.68 -20.73 9.62
C ALA A 291 -24.75 -19.20 9.48
N ALA A 292 -25.81 -18.66 8.87
CA ALA A 292 -25.90 -17.24 8.50
C ALA A 292 -25.67 -16.34 9.71
N ARG A 293 -26.29 -16.66 10.86
CA ARG A 293 -26.15 -15.91 12.11
C ARG A 293 -24.69 -15.81 12.59
N LEU A 294 -23.95 -16.92 12.56
CA LEU A 294 -22.54 -16.95 12.96
C LEU A 294 -21.66 -16.20 11.97
N ILE A 295 -21.88 -16.38 10.68
CA ILE A 295 -21.15 -15.68 9.61
C ILE A 295 -21.34 -14.16 9.76
N ARG A 296 -22.57 -13.70 10.06
CA ARG A 296 -22.88 -12.30 10.34
C ARG A 296 -22.11 -11.75 11.54
N ALA A 297 -22.09 -12.49 12.63
CA ALA A 297 -21.36 -12.10 13.84
C ALA A 297 -19.84 -12.04 13.62
N PHE A 298 -19.25 -13.02 12.93
CA PHE A 298 -17.83 -13.00 12.58
C PHE A 298 -17.49 -11.91 11.55
N ARG A 299 -18.41 -11.58 10.64
CA ARG A 299 -18.23 -10.47 9.70
C ARG A 299 -18.14 -9.15 10.45
N LEU A 300 -19.06 -8.92 11.40
CA LEU A 300 -19.05 -7.74 12.24
C LEU A 300 -17.77 -7.63 13.07
N LEU A 301 -17.33 -8.76 13.66
CA LEU A 301 -16.06 -8.86 14.39
C LEU A 301 -14.86 -8.49 13.50
N ASN A 302 -14.77 -9.06 12.30
CA ASN A 302 -13.67 -8.83 11.36
C ASN A 302 -13.64 -7.39 10.83
N GLU A 303 -14.80 -6.82 10.49
CA GLU A 303 -14.90 -5.42 10.06
C GLU A 303 -14.41 -4.45 11.15
N PHE A 304 -14.75 -4.71 12.42
CA PHE A 304 -14.21 -3.96 13.56
C PHE A 304 -12.69 -4.11 13.66
N GLN A 305 -12.16 -5.35 13.60
CA GLN A 305 -10.72 -5.59 13.69
C GLN A 305 -9.92 -4.93 12.57
N GLN A 306 -10.49 -4.81 11.35
CA GLN A 306 -9.83 -4.13 10.25
C GLN A 306 -9.82 -2.59 10.38
N ARG A 307 -10.67 -2.04 11.24
CA ARG A 307 -10.75 -0.60 11.58
C ARG A 307 -10.06 -0.27 12.90
N ILE A 308 -9.47 -1.24 13.59
CA ILE A 308 -8.90 -1.06 14.95
C ILE A 308 -7.90 0.10 15.05
N SER A 309 -7.15 0.39 13.98
CA SER A 309 -6.18 1.47 13.96
C SER A 309 -6.81 2.86 14.13
N GLN A 310 -8.10 3.03 13.83
CA GLN A 310 -8.85 4.28 14.06
C GLN A 310 -9.11 4.55 15.54
N PHE A 311 -9.03 3.53 16.39
CA PHE A 311 -9.37 3.61 17.82
C PHE A 311 -8.15 3.88 18.71
N TRP A 312 -6.92 3.81 18.18
CA TRP A 312 -5.70 3.91 18.99
C TRP A 312 -5.47 5.28 19.62
N VAL A 313 -5.86 6.36 18.94
CA VAL A 313 -5.66 7.73 19.45
C VAL A 313 -6.80 8.15 20.39
N ARG A 314 -8.00 7.59 20.19
CA ARG A 314 -9.23 8.02 20.88
C ARG A 314 -9.49 7.28 22.21
N TYR A 315 -8.94 6.08 22.38
CA TYR A 315 -9.22 5.23 23.54
C TYR A 315 -7.95 4.82 24.28
N SER A 316 -8.09 4.46 25.57
CA SER A 316 -6.96 4.14 26.46
C SER A 316 -6.30 2.79 26.16
N GLU A 317 -5.10 2.55 26.68
CA GLU A 317 -4.42 1.25 26.55
C GLU A 317 -5.25 0.08 27.12
N LYS A 318 -5.97 0.30 28.21
CA LYS A 318 -6.88 -0.70 28.80
C LYS A 318 -8.01 -1.11 27.84
N PHE A 319 -8.47 -0.21 26.97
CA PHE A 319 -9.41 -0.55 25.90
C PHE A 319 -8.79 -1.59 24.97
N LEU A 320 -7.58 -1.31 24.49
CA LEU A 320 -6.86 -2.16 23.55
C LEU A 320 -6.58 -3.55 24.13
N GLU A 321 -6.09 -3.61 25.38
CA GLU A 321 -5.81 -4.87 26.07
C GLU A 321 -7.05 -5.75 26.20
N LYS A 322 -8.20 -5.17 26.55
CA LYS A 322 -9.45 -5.92 26.72
C LYS A 322 -10.01 -6.45 25.40
N VAL A 323 -9.95 -5.64 24.34
CA VAL A 323 -10.33 -6.04 22.98
C VAL A 323 -9.40 -7.16 22.47
N LEU A 324 -8.09 -7.02 22.68
CA LEU A 324 -7.09 -8.04 22.34
C LEU A 324 -7.33 -9.35 23.08
N GLU A 325 -7.44 -9.30 24.40
CA GLU A 325 -7.63 -10.48 25.22
C GLU A 325 -8.91 -11.21 24.80
N SER A 326 -10.02 -10.47 24.62
CA SER A 326 -11.30 -11.07 24.20
C SER A 326 -11.20 -11.75 22.83
N THR A 327 -10.46 -11.15 21.90
CA THR A 327 -10.20 -11.71 20.57
C THR A 327 -9.39 -13.00 20.66
N VAL A 328 -8.22 -12.96 21.30
CA VAL A 328 -7.33 -14.13 21.41
C VAL A 328 -8.01 -15.25 22.20
N SER A 329 -8.78 -14.90 23.23
CA SER A 329 -9.53 -15.86 24.03
C SER A 329 -10.67 -16.52 23.25
N LEU A 330 -11.27 -15.83 22.26
CA LEU A 330 -12.19 -16.43 21.29
C LEU A 330 -11.46 -17.42 20.37
N LEU A 331 -10.30 -17.04 19.82
CA LEU A 331 -9.52 -17.91 18.94
C LEU A 331 -8.98 -19.16 19.66
N ALA A 332 -8.78 -19.07 20.98
CA ALA A 332 -8.31 -20.17 21.82
C ALA A 332 -9.41 -21.19 22.20
N VAL A 333 -10.69 -20.94 21.86
CA VAL A 333 -11.79 -21.87 22.18
C VAL A 333 -11.63 -23.16 21.39
N ARG A 334 -11.71 -24.29 22.10
CA ARG A 334 -11.64 -25.63 21.52
C ARG A 334 -12.96 -26.38 21.73
N PRO A 335 -13.49 -27.06 20.69
CA PRO A 335 -14.63 -27.96 20.87
C PRO A 335 -14.30 -29.09 21.85
N GLN A 336 -15.20 -29.39 22.79
CA GLN A 336 -15.01 -30.32 23.92
C GLN A 336 -14.52 -31.74 23.53
N GLN A 337 -14.83 -32.23 22.31
CA GLN A 337 -14.35 -33.52 21.80
C GLN A 337 -12.83 -33.55 21.51
N GLN A 338 -12.20 -32.42 21.17
CA GLN A 338 -10.75 -32.36 20.95
C GLN A 338 -9.94 -32.40 22.26
N GLN A 339 -10.55 -32.01 23.39
CA GLN A 339 -9.90 -32.09 24.71
C GLN A 339 -9.82 -33.54 25.20
N GLN A 340 -10.85 -34.35 24.97
CA GLN A 340 -10.84 -35.78 25.33
C GLN A 340 -9.90 -36.60 24.44
N GLN A 341 -9.82 -36.29 23.14
CA GLN A 341 -8.87 -36.96 22.24
C GLN A 341 -7.40 -36.69 22.59
N GLN A 342 -7.04 -35.53 23.15
CA GLN A 342 -5.67 -35.29 23.62
C GLN A 342 -5.30 -36.07 24.88
N GLN A 343 -6.26 -36.41 25.75
CA GLN A 343 -6.03 -37.27 26.92
C GLN A 343 -5.96 -38.76 26.57
N GLN A 344 -6.62 -39.21 25.49
CA GLN A 344 -6.56 -40.61 25.01
C GLN A 344 -5.47 -40.87 23.96
N GLN A 345 -4.79 -39.84 23.43
CA GLN A 345 -3.78 -39.95 22.36
C GLN A 345 -2.38 -40.41 22.80
N GLN A 346 -2.22 -41.00 23.98
CA GLN A 346 -0.95 -41.63 24.36
C GLN A 346 -0.79 -43.06 23.84
N THR A 347 -1.80 -43.70 23.22
CA THR A 347 -1.70 -45.16 22.96
C THR A 347 -1.96 -45.66 21.54
N GLN A 348 -2.48 -44.89 20.57
CA GLN A 348 -2.67 -45.45 19.21
C GLN A 348 -2.28 -44.48 18.10
N GLN A 349 -1.22 -44.87 17.37
CA GLN A 349 -0.81 -44.34 16.08
C GLN A 349 -1.75 -44.90 15.01
N GLN A 350 -2.42 -44.03 14.24
CA GLN A 350 -2.62 -44.12 12.78
C GLN A 350 -3.61 -43.05 12.31
N GLN A 351 -3.23 -42.37 11.22
CA GLN A 351 -4.10 -41.68 10.24
C GLN A 351 -5.34 -40.97 10.80
N GLN A 352 -5.20 -39.71 11.23
CA GLN A 352 -6.36 -38.87 11.54
C GLN A 352 -6.77 -38.03 10.33
N GLU A 353 -7.82 -38.50 9.67
CA GLU A 353 -8.77 -37.70 8.88
C GLU A 353 -9.20 -36.41 9.62
N PRO A 354 -9.58 -35.34 8.91
CA PRO A 354 -10.05 -34.08 9.48
C PRO A 354 -11.45 -34.21 10.08
N SER A 355 -11.60 -35.01 11.14
CA SER A 355 -12.87 -35.22 11.87
C SER A 355 -13.05 -34.18 12.99
N GLY A 356 -12.54 -32.96 12.82
CA GLY A 356 -12.70 -31.86 13.75
C GLY A 356 -13.97 -31.05 13.47
N ARG A 357 -14.65 -30.55 14.51
CA ARG A 357 -15.69 -29.54 14.34
C ARG A 357 -15.07 -28.21 13.89
N LEU A 358 -15.85 -27.39 13.17
CA LEU A 358 -15.42 -26.05 12.79
C LEU A 358 -15.09 -25.20 14.03
N THR A 359 -13.99 -24.44 13.94
CA THR A 359 -13.49 -23.56 15.00
C THR A 359 -13.66 -22.09 14.61
N PRO A 360 -13.54 -21.12 15.54
CA PRO A 360 -13.58 -19.69 15.22
C PRO A 360 -12.63 -19.27 14.09
N MET A 361 -11.45 -19.91 14.02
CA MET A 361 -10.46 -19.66 12.96
C MET A 361 -10.97 -20.04 11.56
N HIS A 362 -11.83 -21.05 11.42
CA HIS A 362 -12.40 -21.44 10.12
C HIS A 362 -13.36 -20.36 9.60
N PHE A 363 -14.18 -19.77 10.48
CA PHE A 363 -15.09 -18.68 10.12
C PHE A 363 -14.34 -17.39 9.77
N LEU A 364 -13.27 -17.06 10.52
CA LEU A 364 -12.40 -15.94 10.17
C LEU A 364 -11.64 -16.17 8.87
N ALA A 365 -11.14 -17.39 8.62
CA ALA A 365 -10.49 -17.74 7.37
C ALA A 365 -11.43 -17.66 6.17
N LEU A 366 -12.71 -17.96 6.37
CA LEU A 366 -13.74 -17.81 5.34
C LEU A 366 -13.95 -16.35 4.93
N LEU A 367 -14.02 -15.45 5.92
CA LEU A 367 -14.35 -14.03 5.71
C LEU A 367 -13.13 -13.15 5.38
N ASP A 368 -11.96 -13.50 5.91
CA ASP A 368 -10.69 -12.84 5.66
C ASP A 368 -9.59 -13.89 5.42
N PRO A 369 -9.57 -14.55 4.25
CA PRO A 369 -8.58 -15.58 3.93
C PRO A 369 -7.13 -15.07 4.02
N ARG A 370 -6.92 -13.77 3.81
CA ARG A 370 -5.61 -13.13 3.82
C ARG A 370 -5.20 -12.59 5.20
N ALA A 371 -5.99 -12.85 6.23
CA ALA A 371 -5.77 -12.39 7.60
C ALA A 371 -5.46 -10.88 7.69
N VAL A 372 -6.05 -10.05 6.83
CA VAL A 372 -5.82 -8.59 6.76
C VAL A 372 -6.03 -7.93 8.13
N TRP A 373 -6.98 -8.44 8.93
CA TRP A 373 -7.18 -8.02 10.32
C TRP A 373 -5.85 -8.00 11.09
N LEU A 374 -5.05 -9.06 11.02
CA LEU A 374 -3.78 -9.18 11.73
C LEU A 374 -2.75 -8.14 11.25
N THR A 375 -2.75 -7.80 9.96
CA THR A 375 -1.87 -6.72 9.46
C THR A 375 -2.19 -5.39 10.12
N LYS A 376 -3.46 -5.11 10.42
CA LYS A 376 -3.85 -3.90 11.15
C LYS A 376 -3.41 -3.94 12.61
N TRP A 377 -3.52 -5.10 13.26
CA TRP A 377 -3.03 -5.28 14.63
C TRP A 377 -1.50 -5.23 14.77
N LEU A 378 -0.76 -5.63 13.74
CA LEU A 378 0.70 -5.58 13.72
C LEU A 378 1.26 -4.22 13.23
N HIS A 379 0.37 -3.29 12.83
CA HIS A 379 0.75 -1.95 12.42
C HIS A 379 1.07 -1.10 13.67
N GLY A 380 2.21 -0.41 13.68
CA GLY A 380 2.69 0.30 14.88
C GLY A 380 3.22 -0.63 16.00
N SER A 381 3.94 -0.08 16.97
CA SER A 381 4.38 -0.80 18.18
C SER A 381 3.24 -0.95 19.19
N TYR A 382 2.38 0.07 19.27
CA TYR A 382 1.28 0.20 20.25
C TYR A 382 0.40 -1.04 20.38
N SER A 383 -0.12 -1.59 19.28
CA SER A 383 -0.95 -2.80 19.31
C SER A 383 -0.16 -4.10 19.13
N ARG A 384 1.01 -4.04 18.48
CA ARG A 384 1.84 -5.20 18.16
C ARG A 384 2.44 -5.85 19.41
N GLU A 385 2.99 -5.05 20.31
CA GLU A 385 3.69 -5.57 21.49
C GLU A 385 2.75 -6.28 22.48
N PRO A 386 1.58 -5.72 22.84
CA PRO A 386 0.59 -6.41 23.66
C PRO A 386 0.06 -7.68 23.00
N LEU A 387 -0.22 -7.66 21.69
CA LEU A 387 -0.67 -8.85 20.96
C LEU A 387 0.35 -9.99 21.00
N LEU A 388 1.62 -9.70 20.69
CA LEU A 388 2.69 -10.70 20.74
C LEU A 388 2.93 -11.20 22.16
N GLY A 389 2.83 -10.32 23.15
CA GLY A 389 2.91 -10.67 24.57
C GLY A 389 1.80 -11.62 25.00
N LEU A 390 0.55 -11.35 24.61
CA LEU A 390 -0.61 -12.19 24.90
C LEU A 390 -0.51 -13.56 24.23
N LEU A 391 -0.15 -13.62 22.94
CA LEU A 391 0.00 -14.89 22.22
C LEU A 391 1.13 -15.77 22.78
N ALA A 392 2.18 -15.17 23.35
CA ALA A 392 3.27 -15.91 23.99
C ALA A 392 2.90 -16.51 25.36
N GLN A 393 1.79 -16.08 25.98
CA GLN A 393 1.35 -16.66 27.25
C GLN A 393 0.88 -18.11 27.05
N ARG A 394 1.19 -19.00 28.01
CA ARG A 394 0.81 -20.42 27.95
C ARG A 394 -0.68 -20.66 27.67
N LYS A 395 -1.56 -19.78 28.18
CA LYS A 395 -3.01 -19.82 27.98
C LYS A 395 -3.42 -19.67 26.51
N TYR A 396 -2.67 -18.90 25.72
CA TYR A 396 -3.05 -18.48 24.37
C TYR A 396 -2.06 -18.94 23.28
N LEU A 397 -0.89 -19.45 23.65
CA LEU A 397 0.11 -20.05 22.75
C LEU A 397 -0.50 -21.14 21.84
N CYS A 398 -1.57 -21.75 22.33
CA CYS A 398 -2.38 -22.73 21.64
C CYS A 398 -2.87 -22.24 20.25
N VAL A 399 -3.22 -20.95 20.11
CA VAL A 399 -3.66 -20.36 18.84
C VAL A 399 -2.55 -20.41 17.79
N PHE A 400 -1.35 -20.01 18.18
CA PHE A 400 -0.17 -20.06 17.33
C PHE A 400 0.24 -21.49 17.00
N ALA A 401 0.28 -22.36 18.01
CA ALA A 401 0.63 -23.77 17.85
C ALA A 401 -0.33 -24.49 16.88
N ASP A 402 -1.63 -24.23 16.98
CA ASP A 402 -2.66 -24.86 16.13
C ASP A 402 -2.48 -24.40 14.68
N ALA A 403 -2.21 -23.11 14.45
CA ALA A 403 -1.92 -22.57 13.12
C ALA A 403 -0.64 -23.18 12.51
N VAL A 404 0.45 -23.31 13.28
CA VAL A 404 1.69 -23.96 12.82
C VAL A 404 1.45 -25.42 12.45
N ARG A 405 0.75 -26.17 13.32
CA ARG A 405 0.41 -27.58 13.07
C ARG A 405 -0.45 -27.74 11.82
N HIS A 406 -1.42 -26.85 11.61
CA HIS A 406 -2.27 -26.87 10.40
C HIS A 406 -1.44 -26.64 9.13
N CYS A 407 -0.58 -25.61 9.14
CA CYS A 407 0.34 -25.35 8.04
C CYS A 407 1.22 -26.55 7.73
N LEU A 408 1.82 -27.17 8.76
CA LEU A 408 2.70 -28.32 8.58
C LEU A 408 1.98 -29.53 7.98
N ARG A 409 0.76 -29.83 8.45
CA ARG A 409 -0.03 -30.93 7.87
C ARG A 409 -0.21 -30.74 6.37
N PHE A 410 -0.61 -29.53 5.95
CA PHE A 410 -0.80 -29.22 4.53
C PHE A 410 0.52 -29.31 3.74
N LEU A 411 1.59 -28.68 4.25
CA LEU A 411 2.90 -28.65 3.59
C LEU A 411 3.51 -30.05 3.44
N LEU A 412 3.38 -30.90 4.46
CA LEU A 412 3.92 -32.26 4.47
C LEU A 412 3.05 -33.23 3.66
N ALA A 413 1.72 -33.12 3.70
CA ALA A 413 0.81 -33.94 2.91
C ALA A 413 1.03 -33.74 1.40
N ALA A 414 1.29 -32.50 0.97
CA ALA A 414 1.64 -32.22 -0.42
C ALA A 414 3.01 -32.78 -0.82
N ALA A 415 3.96 -32.86 0.12
CA ALA A 415 5.27 -33.45 -0.13
C ALA A 415 5.22 -34.99 -0.20
N SER A 416 4.39 -35.66 0.62
CA SER A 416 4.20 -37.12 0.59
C SER A 416 3.33 -37.59 -0.58
N ALA A 417 2.38 -36.77 -1.04
CA ALA A 417 1.58 -37.04 -2.24
C ALA A 417 2.42 -37.15 -3.53
N ALA A 418 3.68 -36.72 -3.52
CA ALA A 418 4.59 -36.83 -4.65
C ALA A 418 5.14 -38.25 -4.89
N SER A 419 4.99 -39.18 -3.94
CA SER A 419 5.65 -40.50 -3.96
C SER A 419 4.73 -41.72 -4.21
N GLY A 420 3.50 -41.57 -4.71
CA GLY A 420 2.65 -42.72 -5.05
C GLY A 420 1.34 -42.41 -5.82
N PRO A 421 0.68 -43.42 -6.42
CA PRO A 421 -0.51 -43.25 -7.26
C PRO A 421 -1.75 -42.72 -6.50
N ALA A 422 -1.93 -43.09 -5.23
CA ALA A 422 -2.98 -42.54 -4.36
C ALA A 422 -2.76 -41.06 -4.03
N GLY A 423 -1.50 -40.64 -3.90
CA GLY A 423 -1.12 -39.22 -3.71
C GLY A 423 -1.41 -38.35 -4.93
N MET A 424 -1.41 -38.94 -6.13
CA MET A 424 -1.72 -38.24 -7.37
C MET A 424 -3.20 -37.83 -7.47
N GLN A 425 -4.11 -38.67 -6.97
CA GLN A 425 -5.54 -38.37 -6.88
C GLN A 425 -5.84 -37.29 -5.82
N ASP A 426 -5.24 -37.41 -4.63
CA ASP A 426 -5.35 -36.44 -3.54
C ASP A 426 -4.78 -35.05 -3.95
N ARG A 427 -3.74 -35.05 -4.79
CA ARG A 427 -3.19 -33.83 -5.39
C ARG A 427 -4.14 -33.16 -6.39
N GLN A 428 -4.70 -33.93 -7.32
CA GLN A 428 -5.64 -33.42 -8.32
C GLN A 428 -6.91 -32.87 -7.67
N ALA A 429 -7.38 -33.51 -6.59
CA ALA A 429 -8.50 -33.02 -5.79
C ALA A 429 -8.22 -31.64 -5.17
N ARG A 430 -7.09 -31.48 -4.46
CA ARG A 430 -6.70 -30.20 -3.84
C ARG A 430 -6.50 -29.06 -4.84
N GLU A 431 -5.97 -29.36 -6.02
CA GLU A 431 -5.77 -28.39 -7.10
C GLU A 431 -7.11 -27.99 -7.75
N ALA A 432 -7.99 -28.96 -8.03
CA ALA A 432 -9.34 -28.69 -8.51
C ALA A 432 -10.14 -27.85 -7.52
N GLU A 433 -9.97 -28.08 -6.22
CA GLU A 433 -10.60 -27.31 -5.14
C GLU A 433 -10.07 -25.88 -5.05
N SER A 434 -8.76 -25.66 -5.16
CA SER A 434 -8.16 -24.32 -5.22
C SER A 434 -8.69 -23.53 -6.42
N ALA A 435 -8.78 -24.16 -7.60
CA ALA A 435 -9.33 -23.54 -8.80
C ALA A 435 -10.85 -23.29 -8.69
N LEU A 436 -11.59 -24.19 -8.05
CA LEU A 436 -13.03 -24.05 -7.83
C LEU A 436 -13.33 -22.95 -6.81
N LEU A 437 -12.53 -22.87 -5.74
CA LEU A 437 -12.57 -21.78 -4.77
C LEU A 437 -12.29 -20.42 -5.43
N GLU A 438 -11.28 -20.34 -6.28
CA GLU A 438 -10.98 -19.10 -7.01
C GLU A 438 -12.14 -18.69 -7.94
N ARG A 439 -12.72 -19.65 -8.68
CA ARG A 439 -13.92 -19.40 -9.50
C ARG A 439 -15.11 -18.97 -8.66
N GLN A 440 -15.28 -19.53 -7.47
CA GLN A 440 -16.37 -19.20 -6.55
C GLN A 440 -16.18 -17.82 -5.93
N MET A 441 -14.96 -17.44 -5.53
CA MET A 441 -14.62 -16.09 -5.06
C MET A 441 -14.77 -15.04 -6.18
N LEU A 442 -14.35 -15.36 -7.41
CA LEU A 442 -14.56 -14.49 -8.57
C LEU A 442 -16.04 -14.35 -8.91
N ARG A 443 -16.84 -15.43 -8.82
CA ARG A 443 -18.30 -15.37 -8.94
C ARG A 443 -18.92 -14.46 -7.87
N GLN A 444 -18.47 -14.54 -6.62
CA GLN A 444 -18.95 -13.67 -5.55
C GLN A 444 -18.62 -12.19 -5.80
N MET A 445 -17.47 -11.89 -6.41
CA MET A 445 -17.11 -10.53 -6.82
C MET A 445 -17.91 -10.05 -8.05
N SER A 446 -18.43 -10.97 -8.88
CA SER A 446 -19.17 -10.66 -10.11
C SER A 446 -20.69 -10.65 -9.96
N LEU A 447 -21.24 -11.33 -8.96
CA LEU A 447 -22.68 -11.43 -8.69
C LEU A 447 -23.08 -10.49 -7.54
N ALA A 448 -22.99 -9.19 -7.81
CA ALA A 448 -23.79 -8.18 -7.11
C ALA A 448 -25.24 -8.12 -7.66
N GLY A 449 -25.66 -9.08 -8.49
CA GLY A 449 -27.03 -9.20 -8.97
C GLY A 449 -27.37 -10.64 -9.36
N GLY A 450 -28.28 -11.25 -8.59
CA GLY A 450 -29.20 -12.31 -9.05
C GLY A 450 -28.64 -13.68 -9.45
N ALA A 451 -28.49 -14.61 -8.50
CA ALA A 451 -28.72 -16.05 -8.72
C ALA A 451 -28.94 -16.76 -7.37
N GLY A 452 -30.20 -17.05 -7.03
CA GLY A 452 -30.67 -17.56 -5.74
C GLY A 452 -30.42 -19.06 -5.48
N GLY A 453 -29.16 -19.51 -5.55
CA GLY A 453 -28.76 -20.82 -5.01
C GLY A 453 -28.16 -20.69 -3.59
N PRO A 454 -28.36 -21.67 -2.69
CA PRO A 454 -27.70 -21.65 -1.38
C PRO A 454 -26.19 -21.72 -1.55
N LEU A 455 -25.47 -20.72 -1.02
CA LEU A 455 -24.01 -20.68 -1.04
C LEU A 455 -23.49 -21.78 -0.11
N GLY A 456 -22.73 -22.74 -0.64
CA GLY A 456 -22.13 -23.82 0.14
C GLY A 456 -20.62 -23.90 -0.07
N TYR A 457 -19.88 -24.27 0.97
CA TYR A 457 -18.45 -24.57 0.95
C TYR A 457 -18.22 -26.02 1.35
N THR A 458 -17.41 -26.74 0.58
CA THR A 458 -17.02 -28.11 0.94
C THR A 458 -16.02 -28.09 2.09
N GLY A 459 -15.90 -29.23 2.80
CA GLY A 459 -14.93 -29.37 3.87
C GLY A 459 -13.49 -29.05 3.47
N ALA A 460 -13.09 -29.52 2.30
CA ALA A 460 -11.74 -29.31 1.78
C ALA A 460 -11.49 -27.85 1.35
N GLN A 461 -12.51 -27.15 0.84
CA GLN A 461 -12.41 -25.70 0.58
C GLN A 461 -12.20 -24.91 1.87
N LEU A 462 -12.94 -25.25 2.94
CA LEU A 462 -12.78 -24.62 4.25
C LEU A 462 -11.41 -24.93 4.86
N ASP A 463 -10.92 -26.16 4.71
CA ASP A 463 -9.61 -26.58 5.18
C ASP A 463 -8.47 -25.81 4.46
N TYR A 464 -8.63 -25.60 3.15
CA TYR A 464 -7.70 -24.81 2.34
C TYR A 464 -7.71 -23.33 2.72
N LEU A 465 -8.88 -22.71 2.89
CA LEU A 465 -9.00 -21.33 3.36
C LEU A 465 -8.33 -21.16 4.74
N HIS A 466 -8.55 -22.12 5.63
CA HIS A 466 -7.93 -22.16 6.94
C HIS A 466 -6.40 -22.31 6.84
N PHE A 467 -5.89 -23.12 5.91
CA PHE A 467 -4.45 -23.19 5.62
C PHE A 467 -3.89 -21.83 5.19
N VAL A 468 -4.52 -21.15 4.22
CA VAL A 468 -4.01 -19.86 3.73
C VAL A 468 -3.99 -18.82 4.84
N HIS A 469 -5.06 -18.75 5.64
CA HIS A 469 -5.14 -17.83 6.77
C HIS A 469 -4.04 -18.12 7.80
N CYS A 470 -3.86 -19.39 8.19
CA CYS A 470 -2.84 -19.81 9.14
C CYS A 470 -1.42 -19.56 8.63
N LEU A 471 -1.14 -19.80 7.35
CA LEU A 471 0.16 -19.55 6.73
C LEU A 471 0.53 -18.08 6.82
N LEU A 472 -0.41 -17.20 6.47
CA LEU A 472 -0.20 -15.75 6.53
C LEU A 472 -0.11 -15.23 7.97
N LEU A 473 -0.89 -15.80 8.89
CA LEU A 473 -0.81 -15.50 10.31
C LEU A 473 0.59 -15.83 10.87
N VAL A 474 1.03 -17.08 10.70
CA VAL A 474 2.32 -17.56 11.23
C VAL A 474 3.48 -16.76 10.63
N THR A 475 3.49 -16.58 9.31
CA THR A 475 4.59 -15.91 8.62
C THR A 475 4.70 -14.41 8.96
N ARG A 476 3.56 -13.74 9.20
CA ARG A 476 3.56 -12.34 9.70
C ARG A 476 4.06 -12.23 11.14
N LEU A 477 3.72 -13.18 12.00
CA LEU A 477 4.24 -13.21 13.38
C LEU A 477 5.74 -13.51 13.40
N MET A 478 6.21 -14.44 12.55
CA MET A 478 7.64 -14.77 12.40
C MET A 478 8.52 -13.60 11.96
N HIS A 479 7.93 -12.55 11.39
CA HIS A 479 8.65 -11.31 11.08
C HIS A 479 9.28 -10.67 12.33
N TYR A 480 8.64 -10.85 13.49
CA TYR A 480 9.05 -10.24 14.76
C TYR A 480 9.77 -11.23 15.68
N CYS A 481 10.74 -10.75 16.46
CA CYS A 481 11.54 -11.57 17.38
C CYS A 481 10.67 -12.34 18.38
N ARG A 482 9.70 -11.67 19.03
CA ARG A 482 8.76 -12.32 19.96
C ARG A 482 7.89 -13.38 19.30
N GLY A 483 7.54 -13.21 18.03
CA GLY A 483 6.79 -14.22 17.29
C GLY A 483 7.62 -15.47 17.02
N ARG A 484 8.91 -15.32 16.72
CA ARG A 484 9.84 -16.46 16.59
C ARG A 484 10.13 -17.15 17.92
N ALA A 485 10.11 -16.42 19.03
CA ALA A 485 10.30 -16.97 20.37
C ALA A 485 9.15 -17.88 20.83
N MET A 486 8.02 -17.92 20.12
CA MET A 486 6.93 -18.87 20.37
C MET A 486 7.24 -20.29 19.85
N PHE A 487 8.32 -20.45 19.07
CA PHE A 487 8.89 -21.76 18.77
C PHE A 487 9.82 -22.22 19.91
N PRO A 488 9.98 -23.54 20.13
CA PRO A 488 9.43 -24.66 19.36
C PRO A 488 7.96 -25.00 19.67
N VAL A 489 7.26 -25.54 18.67
CA VAL A 489 5.87 -26.01 18.80
C VAL A 489 5.82 -27.54 18.87
N PRO A 490 5.10 -28.14 19.82
CA PRO A 490 4.94 -29.59 19.89
C PRO A 490 4.06 -30.12 18.75
N HIS A 491 4.52 -31.16 18.05
CA HIS A 491 3.82 -31.84 16.97
C HIS A 491 4.09 -33.35 17.01
N GLY A 492 3.10 -34.12 17.47
CA GLY A 492 3.27 -35.55 17.78
C GLY A 492 4.34 -35.74 18.84
N ASN A 493 5.28 -36.65 18.59
CA ASN A 493 6.42 -36.92 19.50
C ASN A 493 7.62 -35.99 19.26
N SER A 494 7.48 -34.99 18.39
CA SER A 494 8.58 -34.13 17.97
C SER A 494 8.30 -32.66 18.25
N GLN A 495 9.36 -31.87 18.39
CA GLN A 495 9.29 -30.42 18.44
C GLN A 495 9.66 -29.81 17.09
N VAL A 496 8.81 -28.92 16.60
CA VAL A 496 9.06 -28.18 15.35
C VAL A 496 9.66 -26.84 15.72
N THR A 497 10.91 -26.64 15.32
CA THR A 497 11.62 -25.37 15.44
C THR A 497 11.25 -24.44 14.28
N CYS A 498 11.57 -23.15 14.41
CA CYS A 498 11.42 -22.16 13.34
C CYS A 498 12.11 -22.64 12.04
N SER A 499 13.35 -23.13 12.13
CA SER A 499 14.10 -23.66 10.98
C SER A 499 13.39 -24.84 10.30
N LYS A 500 12.89 -25.82 11.07
CA LYS A 500 12.16 -26.97 10.51
C LYS A 500 10.88 -26.56 9.79
N PHE A 501 10.17 -25.54 10.30
CA PHE A 501 8.99 -24.99 9.64
C PHE A 501 9.35 -24.34 8.29
N VAL A 502 10.41 -23.53 8.25
CA VAL A 502 10.90 -22.91 7.01
C VAL A 502 11.40 -23.96 6.01
N VAL A 503 12.09 -25.01 6.48
CA VAL A 503 12.50 -26.15 5.64
C VAL A 503 11.29 -26.85 5.02
N ALA A 504 10.20 -27.03 5.77
CA ALA A 504 8.96 -27.61 5.22
C ALA A 504 8.35 -26.74 4.11
N MET A 505 8.37 -25.41 4.27
CA MET A 505 7.94 -24.47 3.22
C MET A 505 8.83 -24.55 1.97
N VAL A 506 10.15 -24.64 2.14
CA VAL A 506 11.10 -24.76 1.03
C VAL A 506 10.91 -26.10 0.29
N LYS A 507 10.80 -27.21 1.02
CA LYS A 507 10.54 -28.55 0.44
C LYS A 507 9.19 -28.61 -0.28
N PHE A 508 8.18 -27.92 0.23
CA PHE A 508 6.90 -27.78 -0.46
C PHE A 508 7.07 -27.13 -1.84
N LEU A 509 7.83 -26.04 -1.96
CA LEU A 509 8.08 -25.39 -3.26
C LEU A 509 8.83 -26.28 -4.26
N GLN A 510 9.61 -27.26 -3.78
CA GLN A 510 10.37 -28.19 -4.61
C GLN A 510 9.52 -29.36 -5.11
N THR A 511 8.54 -29.79 -4.33
CA THR A 511 7.70 -30.97 -4.59
C THR A 511 6.36 -30.61 -5.23
N TYR A 512 5.91 -29.36 -5.04
CA TYR A 512 4.66 -28.86 -5.59
C TYR A 512 4.79 -28.49 -7.08
N LYS A 513 4.35 -29.39 -7.96
CA LYS A 513 4.17 -29.19 -9.40
C LYS A 513 2.98 -28.28 -9.65
N ARG A 514 3.24 -27.16 -10.31
CA ARG A 514 2.23 -26.24 -10.83
C ARG A 514 1.55 -26.90 -12.04
N GLN A 515 0.22 -26.99 -12.05
CA GLN A 515 -0.52 -27.22 -13.30
C GLN A 515 -0.81 -25.89 -13.99
N PRO A 516 -0.72 -25.81 -15.33
CA PRO A 516 -1.01 -24.61 -16.10
C PRO A 516 -2.53 -24.36 -16.17
N VAL A 517 -3.14 -24.00 -15.04
CA VAL A 517 -4.49 -23.44 -15.05
C VAL A 517 -4.35 -21.93 -15.29
N GLY A 518 -4.99 -21.44 -16.35
CA GLY A 518 -4.76 -20.11 -16.92
C GLY A 518 -4.91 -18.94 -15.95
N LYS A 519 -4.07 -17.90 -16.19
CA LYS A 519 -3.88 -16.65 -15.42
C LYS A 519 -3.51 -16.86 -13.93
N LYS A 520 -2.63 -16.00 -13.40
CA LYS A 520 -2.11 -16.08 -12.03
C LYS A 520 -3.27 -16.15 -11.03
N GLY A 521 -3.45 -17.30 -10.40
CA GLY A 521 -4.47 -17.47 -9.38
C GLY A 521 -4.17 -16.59 -8.16
N LEU A 522 -5.17 -15.86 -7.64
CA LEU A 522 -5.02 -14.92 -6.51
C LEU A 522 -4.58 -15.62 -5.20
N MET A 523 -4.80 -16.94 -5.12
CA MET A 523 -4.61 -17.80 -3.96
C MET A 523 -3.98 -19.14 -4.37
N GLU A 524 -2.93 -19.15 -5.20
CA GLU A 524 -2.20 -20.38 -5.51
C GLU A 524 -1.32 -20.81 -4.30
N PRO A 525 -1.32 -22.09 -3.87
CA PRO A 525 -0.52 -22.55 -2.73
C PRO A 525 0.98 -22.26 -2.87
N SER A 526 1.57 -22.52 -4.04
CA SER A 526 3.01 -22.31 -4.28
C SER A 526 3.38 -20.82 -4.24
N ALA A 527 2.53 -19.96 -4.84
CA ALA A 527 2.73 -18.52 -4.82
C ALA A 527 2.64 -17.96 -3.39
N LEU A 528 1.68 -18.44 -2.57
CA LEU A 528 1.52 -18.00 -1.19
C LEU A 528 2.74 -18.38 -0.32
N VAL A 529 3.22 -19.61 -0.45
CA VAL A 529 4.42 -20.09 0.27
C VAL A 529 5.67 -19.33 -0.20
N LYS A 530 5.80 -19.11 -1.51
CA LYS A 530 6.90 -18.32 -2.08
C LYS A 530 6.88 -16.89 -1.57
N ASP A 531 5.73 -16.21 -1.63
CA ASP A 531 5.57 -14.84 -1.14
C ASP A 531 5.83 -14.71 0.36
N ALA A 532 5.49 -15.74 1.14
CA ALA A 532 5.81 -15.78 2.55
C ALA A 532 7.32 -15.88 2.80
N LEU A 533 8.04 -16.75 2.08
CA LEU A 533 9.50 -16.84 2.17
C LEU A 533 10.19 -15.56 1.70
N ILE A 534 9.73 -14.96 0.59
CA ILE A 534 10.25 -13.67 0.10
C ILE A 534 10.05 -12.58 1.15
N ARG A 535 8.89 -12.51 1.81
CA ARG A 535 8.65 -11.54 2.91
C ARG A 535 9.59 -11.72 4.09
N LEU A 536 9.87 -12.97 4.47
CA LEU A 536 10.85 -13.28 5.53
C LEU A 536 12.28 -12.91 5.09
N ALA A 537 12.63 -13.15 3.83
CA ALA A 537 13.94 -12.84 3.25
C ALA A 537 14.17 -11.34 3.03
N SER A 538 13.12 -10.56 2.72
CA SER A 538 13.25 -9.14 2.39
C SER A 538 13.50 -8.24 3.60
N ASN A 539 13.26 -8.70 4.83
CA ASN A 539 13.57 -7.95 6.05
C ASN A 539 14.83 -8.50 6.71
N SER A 540 15.75 -7.58 7.02
CA SER A 540 17.06 -7.87 7.61
C SER A 540 16.99 -8.79 8.84
N HIS A 541 16.14 -8.47 9.82
CA HIS A 541 16.07 -9.23 11.08
C HIS A 541 15.43 -10.60 10.92
N SER A 542 14.36 -10.71 10.13
CA SER A 542 13.72 -12.01 9.87
C SER A 542 14.57 -12.89 8.97
N CYS A 543 15.27 -12.30 7.98
CA CYS A 543 16.19 -13.04 7.12
C CYS A 543 17.30 -13.71 7.93
N ALA A 544 17.96 -12.93 8.80
CA ALA A 544 19.03 -13.44 9.68
C ALA A 544 18.56 -14.60 10.57
N ALA A 545 17.36 -14.50 11.14
CA ALA A 545 16.86 -15.48 12.10
C ALA A 545 16.15 -16.70 11.46
N CYS A 546 15.58 -16.56 10.27
CA CYS A 546 14.76 -17.61 9.64
C CYS A 546 15.46 -18.31 8.46
N LEU A 547 16.29 -17.60 7.69
CA LEU A 547 16.85 -18.09 6.43
C LEU A 547 18.38 -18.25 6.45
N CYS A 548 19.09 -17.43 7.22
CA CYS A 548 20.54 -17.55 7.42
C CYS A 548 20.89 -18.65 8.43
N ASN A 549 20.38 -19.86 8.20
CA ASN A 549 20.64 -21.06 8.99
C ASN A 549 21.08 -22.17 8.03
N ASP A 550 22.12 -22.94 8.40
CA ASP A 550 22.70 -23.99 7.56
C ASP A 550 21.69 -25.05 7.12
N GLU A 551 20.77 -25.46 8.00
CA GLU A 551 19.72 -26.44 7.64
C GLU A 551 18.77 -25.90 6.57
N VAL A 552 18.38 -24.62 6.69
CA VAL A 552 17.48 -23.95 5.75
C VAL A 552 18.19 -23.68 4.44
N ALA A 553 19.45 -23.24 4.50
CA ALA A 553 20.28 -22.99 3.34
C ALA A 553 20.56 -24.26 2.55
N ALA A 554 20.90 -25.36 3.22
CA ALA A 554 21.08 -26.65 2.56
C ALA A 554 19.80 -27.09 1.83
N ALA A 555 18.64 -26.98 2.48
CA ALA A 555 17.36 -27.27 1.85
C ALA A 555 17.08 -26.34 0.65
N LEU A 556 17.37 -25.05 0.76
CA LEU A 556 17.15 -24.05 -0.30
C LEU A 556 18.06 -24.26 -1.51
N LEU A 557 19.32 -24.61 -1.29
CA LEU A 557 20.33 -24.80 -2.34
C LEU A 557 20.27 -26.17 -3.01
N GLN A 558 19.65 -27.17 -2.37
CA GLN A 558 19.58 -28.54 -2.89
C GLN A 558 19.14 -28.64 -4.37
N PRO A 559 18.08 -27.96 -4.84
CA PRO A 559 17.67 -28.02 -6.25
C PRO A 559 18.71 -27.47 -7.22
N LEU A 560 19.50 -26.48 -6.77
CA LEU A 560 20.58 -25.89 -7.55
C LEU A 560 21.78 -26.85 -7.64
N ILE A 561 22.10 -27.54 -6.54
CA ILE A 561 23.15 -28.57 -6.49
C ILE A 561 22.78 -29.73 -7.42
N ASP A 562 21.53 -30.20 -7.38
CA ASP A 562 21.06 -31.31 -8.21
C ASP A 562 21.09 -30.93 -9.70
N LEU A 563 20.71 -29.68 -10.04
CA LEU A 563 20.80 -29.15 -11.39
C LEU A 563 22.25 -29.09 -11.89
N MET A 564 23.19 -28.65 -11.04
CA MET A 564 24.62 -28.64 -11.37
C MET A 564 25.16 -30.03 -11.66
N LYS A 565 24.86 -31.00 -10.78
CA LYS A 565 25.28 -32.39 -10.94
C LYS A 565 24.69 -33.03 -12.20
N ALA A 566 23.44 -32.72 -12.54
CA ALA A 566 22.80 -33.20 -13.77
C ALA A 566 23.48 -32.63 -15.02
N SER A 567 23.86 -31.36 -14.99
CA SER A 567 24.60 -30.69 -16.07
C SER A 567 25.98 -31.33 -16.32
N ASP A 568 26.71 -31.68 -15.26
CA ASP A 568 28.05 -32.30 -15.38
C ASP A 568 28.01 -33.69 -16.01
N ARG A 569 26.93 -34.44 -15.82
CA ARG A 569 26.77 -35.80 -16.35
C ARG A 569 26.46 -35.87 -17.85
N ARG A 570 26.38 -34.73 -18.57
CA ARG A 570 25.96 -34.62 -19.99
C ARG A 570 24.70 -35.43 -20.34
N GLN A 571 23.82 -35.69 -19.37
CA GLN A 571 22.56 -36.35 -19.66
C GLN A 571 21.65 -35.35 -20.39
N ARG A 572 21.27 -35.68 -21.64
CA ARG A 572 20.17 -35.01 -22.33
C ARG A 572 18.94 -35.15 -21.43
N ARG A 573 18.43 -34.03 -20.91
CA ARG A 573 17.17 -34.01 -20.16
C ARG A 573 16.05 -34.63 -21.02
N PRO A 574 15.16 -35.45 -20.43
CA PRO A 574 13.98 -35.94 -21.15
C PRO A 574 13.04 -34.80 -21.53
N ALA A 575 12.26 -34.97 -22.59
CA ALA A 575 11.53 -33.92 -23.29
C ALA A 575 10.39 -33.23 -22.49
N ALA A 576 10.36 -31.90 -22.59
CA ALA A 576 9.24 -30.94 -22.73
C ALA A 576 7.99 -30.97 -21.81
N GLY A 577 7.71 -32.03 -21.04
CA GLY A 577 6.52 -32.11 -20.15
C GLY A 577 6.85 -32.12 -18.66
N SER A 578 8.04 -32.61 -18.27
CA SER A 578 8.52 -32.61 -16.88
C SER A 578 9.30 -31.34 -16.50
N ASP A 579 9.61 -30.48 -17.47
CA ASP A 579 10.56 -29.38 -17.35
C ASP A 579 9.97 -28.11 -16.72
N GLU A 580 8.70 -27.79 -16.96
CA GLU A 580 8.09 -26.55 -16.43
C GLU A 580 7.99 -26.54 -14.90
N ALA A 581 7.73 -27.69 -14.29
CA ALA A 581 7.60 -27.79 -12.83
C ALA A 581 8.96 -27.69 -12.12
N ALA A 582 10.01 -28.31 -12.67
CA ALA A 582 11.37 -28.19 -12.14
C ALA A 582 11.88 -26.74 -12.31
N ASP A 583 11.61 -26.11 -13.46
CA ASP A 583 11.96 -24.72 -13.70
C ASP A 583 11.17 -23.75 -12.80
N GLY A 584 9.90 -24.06 -12.48
CA GLY A 584 9.09 -23.29 -11.52
C GLY A 584 9.62 -23.37 -10.08
N ALA A 585 10.09 -24.54 -9.65
CA ALA A 585 10.75 -24.72 -8.35
C ALA A 585 12.07 -23.93 -8.29
N ILE A 586 12.90 -24.03 -9.35
CA ILE A 586 14.16 -23.28 -9.44
C ILE A 586 13.90 -21.77 -9.46
N GLN A 587 12.89 -21.30 -10.19
CA GLN A 587 12.48 -19.89 -10.19
C GLN A 587 12.10 -19.43 -8.77
N SER A 588 11.31 -20.23 -8.05
CA SER A 588 10.85 -19.87 -6.71
C SER A 588 12.00 -19.80 -5.71
N VAL A 589 12.95 -20.74 -5.80
CA VAL A 589 14.19 -20.73 -5.02
C VAL A 589 15.05 -19.50 -5.38
N ALA A 590 15.20 -19.20 -6.68
CA ALA A 590 15.95 -18.04 -7.14
C ALA A 590 15.33 -16.73 -6.62
N ASP A 591 13.99 -16.61 -6.59
CA ASP A 591 13.29 -15.43 -6.05
C ASP A 591 13.63 -15.23 -4.56
N VAL A 592 13.64 -16.32 -3.76
CA VAL A 592 14.00 -16.27 -2.33
C VAL A 592 15.47 -15.90 -2.14
N ILE A 593 16.40 -16.52 -2.89
CA ILE A 593 17.85 -16.19 -2.82
C ILE A 593 18.09 -14.74 -3.21
N SER A 594 17.40 -14.26 -4.25
CA SER A 594 17.46 -12.87 -4.69
C SER A 594 16.98 -11.90 -3.60
N ALA A 595 15.90 -12.25 -2.88
CA ALA A 595 15.43 -11.47 -1.74
C ALA A 595 16.43 -11.50 -0.57
N MET A 596 17.05 -12.65 -0.28
CA MET A 596 18.11 -12.75 0.74
C MET A 596 19.31 -11.87 0.39
N ALA A 597 19.77 -11.91 -0.87
CA ALA A 597 20.90 -11.12 -1.35
C ALA A 597 20.67 -9.60 -1.29
N ALA A 598 19.41 -9.15 -1.25
CA ALA A 598 19.05 -7.75 -1.07
C ALA A 598 19.23 -7.25 0.38
N THR A 599 19.37 -8.14 1.37
CA THR A 599 19.58 -7.78 2.77
C THR A 599 21.04 -7.94 3.20
N ALA A 600 21.52 -7.09 4.12
CA ALA A 600 22.88 -7.20 4.66
C ALA A 600 23.21 -8.57 5.31
N PRO A 601 22.37 -9.16 6.19
CA PRO A 601 22.65 -10.47 6.78
C PRO A 601 22.56 -11.61 5.76
N GLY A 602 21.61 -11.57 4.82
CA GLY A 602 21.52 -12.57 3.76
C GLY A 602 22.74 -12.54 2.84
N MET A 603 23.22 -11.35 2.47
CA MET A 603 24.44 -11.18 1.68
C MET A 603 25.67 -11.74 2.38
N ARG A 604 25.88 -11.42 3.67
CA ARG A 604 27.01 -11.95 4.45
C ARG A 604 26.96 -13.47 4.49
N PHE A 605 25.79 -14.04 4.75
CA PHE A 605 25.59 -15.48 4.79
C PHE A 605 25.88 -16.15 3.44
N LEU A 606 25.43 -15.57 2.33
CA LEU A 606 25.68 -16.11 0.98
C LEU A 606 27.16 -16.05 0.56
N LEU A 607 27.92 -15.08 1.08
CA LEU A 607 29.34 -14.88 0.77
C LEU A 607 30.29 -15.64 1.70
N GLN A 608 29.82 -16.04 2.88
CA GLN A 608 30.58 -16.84 3.84
C GLN A 608 30.42 -18.34 3.52
N SER A 609 31.50 -19.11 3.71
CA SER A 609 31.41 -20.57 3.73
C SER A 609 30.82 -20.98 5.06
N SER A 610 29.68 -21.67 5.07
CA SER A 610 29.21 -22.32 6.29
C SER A 610 29.97 -23.62 6.52
N ALA A 611 30.07 -24.06 7.78
CA ALA A 611 30.88 -25.21 8.18
C ALA A 611 30.32 -26.58 7.70
N GLY A 612 29.20 -26.61 6.98
CA GLY A 612 28.50 -27.83 6.55
C GLY A 612 28.20 -27.96 5.04
N LEU A 613 28.54 -26.97 4.22
CA LEU A 613 28.50 -27.05 2.76
C LEU A 613 29.94 -27.14 2.25
N ASP A 614 30.26 -28.13 1.40
CA ASP A 614 31.61 -28.37 0.85
C ASP A 614 32.33 -27.06 0.46
N GLN A 615 33.23 -26.56 1.33
CA GLN A 615 34.24 -25.48 1.25
C GLN A 615 33.95 -24.19 0.43
N GLN A 616 32.83 -24.06 -0.27
CA GLN A 616 32.52 -22.96 -1.17
C GLN A 616 31.26 -22.22 -0.73
N PRO A 617 31.28 -20.88 -0.78
CA PRO A 617 30.15 -20.07 -0.36
C PRO A 617 28.95 -20.30 -1.31
N PRO A 618 27.70 -20.26 -0.80
CA PRO A 618 26.49 -20.39 -1.61
C PRO A 618 26.45 -19.49 -2.85
N ALA A 619 27.04 -18.28 -2.76
CA ALA A 619 27.13 -17.35 -3.86
C ALA A 619 27.93 -17.90 -5.07
N HIS A 620 28.93 -18.77 -4.85
CA HIS A 620 29.71 -19.39 -5.93
C HIS A 620 28.87 -20.39 -6.71
N LEU A 621 28.04 -21.19 -6.03
CA LEU A 621 27.10 -22.10 -6.67
C LEU A 621 26.11 -21.33 -7.58
N VAL A 622 25.52 -20.26 -7.04
CA VAL A 622 24.58 -19.40 -7.79
C VAL A 622 25.27 -18.74 -8.99
N ALA A 623 26.50 -18.25 -8.82
CA ALA A 623 27.26 -17.65 -9.92
C ALA A 623 27.70 -18.67 -10.98
N GLN A 624 28.09 -19.88 -10.59
CA GLN A 624 28.48 -20.93 -11.51
C GLN A 624 27.30 -21.40 -12.37
N LEU A 625 26.12 -21.56 -11.75
CA LEU A 625 24.88 -21.86 -12.46
C LEU A 625 24.49 -20.73 -13.42
N THR A 626 24.53 -19.47 -12.96
CA THR A 626 24.23 -18.30 -13.80
C THR A 626 25.17 -18.25 -15.00
N LYS A 627 26.46 -18.49 -14.80
CA LYS A 627 27.46 -18.57 -15.87
C LYS A 627 27.13 -19.66 -16.89
N ARG A 628 26.73 -20.86 -16.45
CA ARG A 628 26.35 -21.95 -17.35
C ARG A 628 25.04 -21.68 -18.08
N ALA A 629 24.06 -21.08 -17.41
CA ALA A 629 22.79 -20.69 -18.02
C ALA A 629 23.00 -19.63 -19.13
N LEU A 630 23.80 -18.58 -18.87
CA LEU A 630 24.15 -17.56 -19.87
C LEU A 630 24.91 -18.15 -21.08
N LYS A 631 25.74 -19.18 -20.86
CA LYS A 631 26.41 -19.94 -21.92
C LYS A 631 25.53 -20.98 -22.62
N LYS A 632 24.24 -21.05 -22.29
CA LYS A 632 23.30 -22.09 -22.79
C LYS A 632 23.76 -23.53 -22.51
N ALA A 633 24.64 -23.71 -21.50
CA ALA A 633 25.18 -25.01 -21.08
C ALA A 633 24.26 -25.76 -20.09
N VAL A 634 23.28 -25.05 -19.51
CA VAL A 634 22.20 -25.60 -18.70
C VAL A 634 20.89 -25.10 -19.28
N SER A 635 19.90 -25.99 -19.47
CA SER A 635 18.56 -25.59 -19.85
C SER A 635 17.85 -25.00 -18.62
N LEU A 636 17.65 -23.69 -18.64
CA LEU A 636 16.93 -22.97 -17.60
C LEU A 636 16.07 -21.90 -18.28
N SER A 637 14.86 -21.67 -17.77
CA SER A 637 14.03 -20.56 -18.24
C SER A 637 14.79 -19.21 -18.20
N ARG A 638 14.50 -18.34 -19.18
CA ARG A 638 15.04 -16.96 -19.22
C ARG A 638 14.74 -16.19 -17.94
N SER A 639 13.56 -16.39 -17.38
CA SER A 639 13.15 -15.78 -16.10
C SER A 639 14.06 -16.22 -14.95
N ALA A 640 14.31 -17.52 -14.78
CA ALA A 640 15.11 -18.02 -13.66
C ALA A 640 16.59 -17.63 -13.82
N SER A 641 17.08 -17.61 -15.06
CA SER A 641 18.42 -17.09 -15.39
C SER A 641 18.57 -15.62 -15.00
N LEU A 642 17.58 -14.77 -15.28
CA LEU A 642 17.57 -13.37 -14.87
C LEU A 642 17.52 -13.21 -13.36
N THR A 643 16.70 -13.99 -12.65
CA THR A 643 16.60 -13.89 -11.19
C THR A 643 17.91 -14.31 -10.50
N LEU A 644 18.57 -15.38 -10.97
CA LEU A 644 19.88 -15.76 -10.44
C LEU A 644 20.95 -14.71 -10.75
N LEU A 645 20.94 -14.15 -11.96
CA LEU A 645 21.81 -13.02 -12.32
C LEU A 645 21.54 -11.80 -11.42
N HIS A 646 20.28 -11.52 -11.13
CA HIS A 646 19.88 -10.44 -10.23
C HIS A 646 20.39 -10.69 -8.80
N ALA A 647 20.35 -11.93 -8.29
CA ALA A 647 20.92 -12.26 -7.00
C ALA A 647 22.44 -12.00 -6.96
N CYS A 648 23.20 -12.48 -7.96
CA CYS A 648 24.65 -12.22 -8.06
C CYS A 648 24.98 -10.72 -8.14
N ARG A 649 24.13 -9.95 -8.84
CA ARG A 649 24.26 -8.50 -8.99
C ARG A 649 24.05 -7.74 -7.68
N GLN A 650 23.13 -8.18 -6.82
CA GLN A 650 23.00 -7.60 -5.47
C GLN A 650 24.28 -7.78 -4.65
N LEU A 651 24.97 -8.90 -4.83
CA LEU A 651 26.25 -9.18 -4.17
C LEU A 651 27.39 -8.29 -4.72
N TYR A 652 27.37 -7.90 -6.01
CA TYR A 652 28.33 -6.92 -6.57
C TYR A 652 28.26 -5.52 -5.95
N SER A 653 27.21 -5.21 -5.19
CA SER A 653 27.11 -3.92 -4.47
C SER A 653 28.11 -3.78 -3.31
N THR A 654 28.74 -4.88 -2.87
CA THR A 654 29.77 -4.85 -1.81
C THR A 654 31.16 -5.23 -2.33
N PRO A 655 32.23 -4.69 -1.72
CA PRO A 655 33.60 -5.04 -2.10
C PRO A 655 33.90 -6.54 -2.02
N ASP A 656 33.43 -7.20 -0.95
CA ASP A 656 33.64 -8.63 -0.71
C ASP A 656 32.93 -9.48 -1.77
N GLY A 657 31.68 -9.15 -2.08
CA GLY A 657 30.91 -9.84 -3.12
C GLY A 657 31.51 -9.63 -4.51
N LEU A 658 31.98 -8.41 -4.81
CA LEU A 658 32.68 -8.12 -6.06
C LEU A 658 33.98 -8.92 -6.18
N HIS A 659 34.79 -8.99 -5.13
CA HIS A 659 36.03 -9.78 -5.12
C HIS A 659 35.73 -11.28 -5.32
N SER A 660 34.79 -11.82 -4.53
CA SER A 660 34.41 -13.23 -4.53
C SER A 660 33.83 -13.69 -5.87
N LEU A 661 33.03 -12.86 -6.54
CA LEU A 661 32.33 -13.23 -7.78
C LEU A 661 33.05 -12.80 -9.06
N ARG A 662 34.16 -12.05 -8.96
CA ARG A 662 34.97 -11.62 -10.12
C ARG A 662 35.43 -12.78 -11.03
N PRO A 663 35.87 -13.95 -10.51
CA PRO A 663 36.35 -15.05 -11.34
C PRO A 663 35.31 -15.61 -12.33
N PHE A 664 34.02 -15.42 -12.05
CA PHE A 664 32.93 -15.92 -12.90
C PHE A 664 32.67 -15.05 -14.14
N ARG A 665 33.16 -13.81 -14.16
CA ARG A 665 33.00 -12.84 -15.28
C ARG A 665 31.56 -12.69 -15.77
N LEU A 666 30.60 -12.66 -14.84
CA LEU A 666 29.17 -12.60 -15.17
C LEU A 666 28.78 -11.35 -15.96
N HIS A 667 29.46 -10.22 -15.76
CA HIS A 667 29.24 -8.98 -16.50
C HIS A 667 29.60 -9.12 -17.99
N GLU A 668 30.72 -9.78 -18.33
CA GLU A 668 31.10 -10.06 -19.73
C GLU A 668 30.09 -11.00 -20.39
N LEU A 669 29.67 -12.06 -19.68
CA LEU A 669 28.71 -13.03 -20.20
C LEU A 669 27.31 -12.45 -20.37
N ALA A 670 26.86 -11.60 -19.44
CA ALA A 670 25.58 -10.90 -19.55
C ALA A 670 25.59 -9.92 -20.75
N ALA A 671 26.70 -9.25 -21.01
CA ALA A 671 26.86 -8.37 -22.17
C ALA A 671 26.88 -9.13 -23.49
N GLN A 672 27.52 -10.31 -23.54
CA GLN A 672 27.45 -11.21 -24.70
C GLN A 672 26.02 -11.67 -24.95
N ALA A 673 25.33 -12.18 -23.93
CA ALA A 673 23.93 -12.61 -24.02
C ALA A 673 22.98 -11.46 -24.41
N TRP A 674 23.27 -10.24 -23.98
CA TRP A 674 22.51 -9.04 -24.36
C TRP A 674 22.71 -8.69 -25.83
N ARG A 675 23.95 -8.73 -26.35
CA ARG A 675 24.22 -8.50 -27.77
C ARG A 675 23.57 -9.55 -28.68
N GLU A 676 23.59 -10.82 -28.27
CA GLU A 676 22.83 -11.88 -28.95
C GLU A 676 21.33 -11.56 -28.96
N ALA A 677 20.75 -11.21 -27.80
CA ALA A 677 19.34 -10.87 -27.70
C ALA A 677 18.96 -9.62 -28.52
N GLN A 678 19.83 -8.61 -28.57
CA GLN A 678 19.64 -7.41 -29.38
C GLN A 678 19.63 -7.72 -30.87
N SER A 679 20.55 -8.58 -31.33
CA SER A 679 20.58 -9.06 -32.71
C SER A 679 19.33 -9.87 -33.05
N ASP A 680 18.88 -10.73 -32.14
CA ASP A 680 17.66 -11.52 -32.32
C ASP A 680 16.40 -10.62 -32.41
N VAL A 681 16.32 -9.56 -31.58
CA VAL A 681 15.23 -8.58 -31.64
C VAL A 681 15.28 -7.78 -32.94
N ALA A 682 16.46 -7.35 -33.39
CA ALA A 682 16.62 -6.63 -34.64
C ALA A 682 16.28 -7.49 -35.87
N ALA A 683 16.66 -8.77 -35.86
CA ALA A 683 16.36 -9.72 -36.93
C ALA A 683 14.88 -10.11 -37.00
N ALA A 684 14.16 -10.04 -35.87
CA ALA A 684 12.74 -10.38 -35.81
C ALA A 684 11.81 -9.29 -36.38
N GLY A 685 12.31 -8.06 -36.59
CA GLY A 685 11.55 -6.92 -37.12
C GLY A 685 10.34 -6.49 -36.26
N ASP A 686 9.56 -5.53 -36.76
CA ASP A 686 8.35 -4.99 -36.08
C ASP A 686 7.20 -6.01 -35.95
N ALA A 687 7.27 -7.14 -36.67
CA ALA A 687 6.20 -8.13 -36.73
C ALA A 687 6.49 -9.47 -35.99
N GLY A 688 7.71 -9.71 -35.51
CA GLY A 688 8.12 -11.05 -35.04
C GLY A 688 8.79 -11.16 -33.67
N GLY A 689 9.18 -10.05 -33.03
CA GLY A 689 9.81 -10.08 -31.71
C GLY A 689 8.79 -10.35 -30.59
N GLY A 690 8.50 -11.62 -30.28
CA GLY A 690 7.56 -11.96 -29.20
C GLY A 690 7.90 -11.24 -27.88
N PRO A 691 6.91 -10.86 -27.04
CA PRO A 691 7.09 -10.02 -25.85
C PRO A 691 8.09 -10.58 -24.82
N HIS A 692 8.37 -11.89 -24.88
CA HIS A 692 9.37 -12.56 -24.05
C HIS A 692 10.82 -12.29 -24.47
N LEU A 693 11.09 -12.05 -25.75
CA LEU A 693 12.43 -11.77 -26.25
C LEU A 693 12.83 -10.33 -25.95
N THR A 694 11.92 -9.39 -26.19
CA THR A 694 12.10 -7.98 -25.79
C THR A 694 12.28 -7.89 -24.27
N TYR A 695 11.40 -8.50 -23.48
CA TYR A 695 11.55 -8.56 -22.01
C TYR A 695 12.91 -9.11 -21.55
N TRP A 696 13.44 -10.14 -22.22
CA TRP A 696 14.77 -10.69 -21.92
C TRP A 696 15.89 -9.70 -22.20
N GLU A 697 15.89 -9.07 -23.38
CA GLU A 697 16.83 -8.00 -23.73
C GLU A 697 16.77 -6.87 -22.70
N GLU A 698 15.55 -6.43 -22.35
CA GLU A 698 15.38 -5.30 -21.45
C GLU A 698 15.98 -5.56 -20.07
N ASN A 699 15.72 -6.74 -19.52
CA ASN A 699 16.20 -7.10 -18.19
C ASN A 699 17.71 -7.38 -18.15
N LEU A 700 18.30 -7.89 -19.24
CA LEU A 700 19.75 -8.01 -19.34
C LEU A 700 20.43 -6.64 -19.33
N ARG A 701 19.90 -5.68 -20.11
CA ARG A 701 20.39 -4.30 -20.12
C ARG A 701 20.21 -3.61 -18.77
N ASP A 702 19.07 -3.80 -18.10
CA ASP A 702 18.85 -3.28 -16.74
C ASP A 702 19.77 -3.96 -15.70
N SER A 703 20.15 -5.22 -15.93
CA SER A 703 21.14 -5.93 -15.12
C SER A 703 22.54 -5.34 -15.30
N LEU A 704 22.95 -5.02 -16.54
CA LEU A 704 24.23 -4.35 -16.83
C LEU A 704 24.26 -2.93 -16.24
N LEU A 705 23.20 -2.14 -16.43
CA LEU A 705 23.11 -0.77 -15.88
C LEU A 705 23.32 -0.73 -14.36
N SER A 706 22.83 -1.73 -13.63
CA SER A 706 22.98 -1.74 -12.18
C SER A 706 24.41 -1.88 -11.67
N LEU A 707 25.37 -2.28 -12.51
CA LEU A 707 26.79 -2.22 -12.18
C LEU A 707 27.23 -0.78 -11.88
N ALA A 708 26.56 0.22 -12.47
CA ALA A 708 26.76 1.62 -12.17
C ALA A 708 26.33 2.02 -10.73
N SER A 709 25.84 1.09 -9.92
CA SER A 709 25.59 1.34 -8.49
C SER A 709 26.86 1.58 -7.68
N THR A 710 28.04 1.14 -8.18
CA THR A 710 29.33 1.29 -7.50
C THR A 710 30.40 1.83 -8.47
N PRO A 711 31.41 2.57 -7.98
CA PRO A 711 32.48 3.10 -8.85
C PRO A 711 33.23 2.01 -9.62
N ARG A 712 33.52 0.89 -8.94
CA ARG A 712 34.24 -0.23 -9.55
C ARG A 712 33.36 -1.00 -10.54
N GLY A 713 32.04 -1.02 -10.33
CA GLY A 713 31.09 -1.58 -11.28
C GLY A 713 30.94 -0.73 -12.54
N VAL A 714 31.08 0.60 -12.47
CA VAL A 714 31.16 1.48 -13.66
C VAL A 714 32.33 1.07 -14.56
N LEU A 715 33.49 0.76 -13.98
CA LEU A 715 34.65 0.27 -14.76
C LEU A 715 34.38 -1.07 -15.43
N LEU A 716 33.68 -1.99 -14.74
CA LEU A 716 33.27 -3.26 -15.35
C LEU A 716 32.25 -3.04 -16.48
N LEU A 717 31.29 -2.14 -16.30
CA LEU A 717 30.33 -1.78 -17.35
C LEU A 717 31.04 -1.20 -18.57
N GLN A 718 32.04 -0.33 -18.38
CA GLN A 718 32.86 0.21 -19.45
C GLN A 718 33.59 -0.90 -20.24
N GLN A 719 34.08 -1.95 -19.56
CA GLN A 719 34.74 -3.10 -20.22
C GLN A 719 33.79 -3.93 -21.09
N THR A 720 32.48 -3.91 -20.80
CA THR A 720 31.51 -4.70 -21.57
C THR A 720 31.17 -4.12 -22.94
N GLY A 721 31.45 -2.82 -23.16
CA GLY A 721 31.01 -2.06 -24.33
C GLY A 721 29.55 -1.62 -24.31
N ALA A 722 28.74 -2.03 -23.32
CA ALA A 722 27.30 -1.72 -23.24
C ALA A 722 26.98 -0.38 -22.54
N MET A 723 28.00 0.42 -22.21
CA MET A 723 27.86 1.61 -21.38
C MET A 723 26.98 2.69 -22.05
N ALA A 724 27.13 2.90 -23.36
CA ALA A 724 26.35 3.87 -24.12
C ALA A 724 24.85 3.54 -24.07
N ASP A 725 24.47 2.30 -24.44
CA ASP A 725 23.08 1.84 -24.46
C ASP A 725 22.41 1.84 -23.08
N CYS A 726 23.17 1.45 -22.04
CA CYS A 726 22.68 1.49 -20.66
C CYS A 726 22.42 2.93 -20.20
N THR A 727 23.33 3.85 -20.53
CA THR A 727 23.24 5.27 -20.15
C THR A 727 22.09 5.96 -20.88
N ALA A 728 21.96 5.75 -22.19
CA ALA A 728 20.86 6.29 -22.99
C ALA A 728 19.49 5.87 -22.43
N ARG A 729 19.33 4.57 -22.09
CA ARG A 729 18.10 4.08 -21.47
C ARG A 729 17.85 4.69 -20.09
N MET A 730 18.88 4.76 -19.24
CA MET A 730 18.77 5.38 -17.91
C MET A 730 18.28 6.83 -18.02
N CYS A 731 18.89 7.62 -18.90
CA CYS A 731 18.53 9.00 -19.18
C CYS A 731 17.07 9.13 -19.65
N ALA A 732 16.64 8.29 -20.60
CA ALA A 732 15.25 8.28 -21.07
C ALA A 732 14.24 7.95 -19.96
N ARG A 733 14.54 6.98 -19.09
CA ARG A 733 13.69 6.62 -17.94
C ARG A 733 13.67 7.71 -16.87
N TYR A 734 14.81 8.39 -16.65
CA TYR A 734 14.92 9.49 -15.71
C TYR A 734 14.04 10.68 -16.12
N VAL A 735 14.09 11.09 -17.40
CA VAL A 735 13.24 12.17 -17.95
C VAL A 735 11.76 11.84 -17.79
N ARG A 736 11.38 10.56 -17.98
CA ARG A 736 10.00 10.06 -17.77
C ARG A 736 9.61 9.86 -16.29
N LYS A 737 10.47 10.24 -15.33
CA LYS A 737 10.28 10.05 -13.88
C LYS A 737 9.93 8.61 -13.49
N GLN A 738 10.41 7.63 -14.24
CA GLN A 738 10.14 6.22 -13.96
C GLN A 738 10.95 5.76 -12.74
N GLN A 739 10.28 5.12 -11.78
CA GLN A 739 10.94 4.62 -10.58
C GLN A 739 11.78 3.38 -10.88
N VAL A 740 12.89 3.26 -10.18
CA VAL A 740 13.72 2.05 -10.19
C VAL A 740 12.97 0.91 -9.49
N GLY A 741 13.13 -0.34 -9.98
CA GLY A 741 12.44 -1.50 -9.40
C GLY A 741 12.68 -1.69 -7.90
N LYS A 742 11.69 -2.24 -7.19
CA LYS A 742 11.61 -2.37 -5.71
C LYS A 742 12.82 -3.02 -5.03
N CYS A 743 13.58 -3.84 -5.74
CA CYS A 743 14.76 -4.55 -5.20
C CYS A 743 16.09 -3.84 -5.51
N GLN A 744 16.09 -2.68 -6.15
CA GLN A 744 17.32 -1.92 -6.38
C GLN A 744 17.63 -1.05 -5.15
N ARG A 745 18.83 -1.23 -4.60
CA ARG A 745 19.29 -0.49 -3.43
C ARG A 745 19.47 1.01 -3.72
N PHE A 746 19.71 1.38 -4.97
CA PHE A 746 20.02 2.75 -5.38
C PHE A 746 19.12 3.21 -6.53
N GLY A 747 18.71 4.48 -6.48
CA GLY A 747 17.94 5.13 -7.53
C GLY A 747 18.79 5.58 -8.73
N TYR A 748 18.15 5.96 -9.84
CA TYR A 748 18.84 6.44 -11.05
C TYR A 748 19.73 7.67 -10.79
N GLY A 749 19.36 8.54 -9.84
CA GLY A 749 20.21 9.69 -9.47
C GLY A 749 21.56 9.30 -8.88
N HIS A 750 21.62 8.18 -8.13
CA HIS A 750 22.89 7.66 -7.61
C HIS A 750 23.73 7.04 -8.72
N MET A 751 23.12 6.22 -9.59
CA MET A 751 23.82 5.62 -10.73
C MET A 751 24.40 6.68 -11.67
N LEU A 752 23.66 7.76 -11.90
CA LEU A 752 24.12 8.91 -12.67
C LEU A 752 25.40 9.49 -12.07
N ALA A 753 25.41 9.79 -10.77
CA ALA A 753 26.58 10.35 -10.08
C ALA A 753 27.81 9.43 -10.19
N GLN A 754 27.62 8.11 -10.19
CA GLN A 754 28.70 7.14 -10.39
C GLN A 754 29.21 7.13 -11.83
N LEU A 755 28.32 7.17 -12.83
CA LEU A 755 28.69 7.18 -14.26
C LEU A 755 29.52 8.41 -14.62
N VAL A 756 29.06 9.60 -14.21
CA VAL A 756 29.75 10.87 -14.46
C VAL A 756 31.06 10.99 -13.69
N GLY A 757 31.28 10.10 -12.71
CA GLY A 757 32.58 9.89 -12.07
C GLY A 757 33.70 9.48 -13.04
N THR A 758 33.38 9.10 -14.27
CA THR A 758 34.34 8.77 -15.33
C THR A 758 34.11 9.67 -16.55
N ALA A 759 35.19 10.07 -17.24
CA ALA A 759 35.12 10.90 -18.44
C ALA A 759 34.22 10.29 -19.54
N ARG A 760 34.38 8.98 -19.80
CA ARG A 760 33.54 8.26 -20.77
C ARG A 760 32.08 8.21 -20.37
N GLY A 761 31.79 7.99 -19.08
CA GLY A 761 30.42 7.97 -18.59
C GLY A 761 29.73 9.32 -18.69
N PHE A 762 30.44 10.41 -18.38
CA PHE A 762 29.94 11.76 -18.62
C PHE A 762 29.61 11.99 -20.10
N ARG A 763 30.52 11.62 -21.02
CA ARG A 763 30.30 11.78 -22.45
C ARG A 763 29.05 11.05 -22.94
N HIS A 764 28.84 9.81 -22.51
CA HIS A 764 27.62 9.07 -22.83
C HIS A 764 26.35 9.69 -22.24
N VAL A 765 26.42 10.32 -21.07
CA VAL A 765 25.27 11.07 -20.50
C VAL A 765 24.97 12.32 -21.32
N ALA A 766 25.99 13.03 -21.78
CA ALA A 766 25.85 14.21 -22.63
C ALA A 766 25.27 13.83 -24.01
N ASP A 767 25.75 12.73 -24.60
CA ASP A 767 25.35 12.24 -25.92
C ASP A 767 23.99 11.51 -25.92
N ALA A 768 23.48 11.09 -24.74
CA ALA A 768 22.25 10.31 -24.60
C ALA A 768 20.97 10.99 -25.14
N GLY A 769 21.04 12.26 -25.54
CA GLY A 769 19.93 13.02 -26.12
C GLY A 769 18.87 13.39 -25.08
N GLY A 770 18.56 14.68 -24.97
CA GLY A 770 17.43 15.17 -24.17
C GLY A 770 17.62 15.20 -22.64
N PHE A 771 18.56 14.45 -22.04
CA PHE A 771 18.79 14.51 -20.59
C PHE A 771 19.42 15.84 -20.14
N VAL A 772 20.62 16.17 -20.65
CA VAL A 772 21.31 17.43 -20.30
C VAL A 772 20.46 18.65 -20.72
N PRO A 773 19.88 18.71 -21.93
CA PRO A 773 18.98 19.80 -22.31
C PRO A 773 17.75 19.94 -21.39
N ALA A 774 17.10 18.83 -21.00
CA ALA A 774 15.95 18.89 -20.09
C ALA A 774 16.35 19.36 -18.68
N LEU A 775 17.52 18.94 -18.20
CA LEU A 775 18.07 19.42 -16.92
C LEU A 775 18.38 20.92 -16.98
N LEU A 776 19.05 21.38 -18.04
CA LEU A 776 19.36 22.79 -18.28
C LEU A 776 18.09 23.63 -18.34
N HIS A 777 17.08 23.19 -19.09
CA HIS A 777 15.79 23.86 -19.15
C HIS A 777 15.10 23.94 -17.78
N THR A 778 15.16 22.86 -16.99
CA THR A 778 14.54 22.84 -15.65
C THR A 778 15.28 23.76 -14.67
N VAL A 779 16.61 23.80 -14.74
CA VAL A 779 17.45 24.71 -13.94
C VAL A 779 17.17 26.15 -14.35
N TRP A 780 17.20 26.46 -15.64
CA TRP A 780 16.95 27.80 -16.16
C TRP A 780 15.53 28.30 -15.86
N ALA A 781 14.52 27.44 -15.99
CA ALA A 781 13.15 27.76 -15.61
C ALA A 781 13.00 28.04 -14.11
N ALA A 782 13.80 27.41 -13.26
CA ALA A 782 13.78 27.69 -11.82
C ALA A 782 14.53 28.98 -11.44
N ILE A 783 15.47 29.44 -12.28
CA ILE A 783 16.29 30.64 -12.02
C ILE A 783 15.65 31.90 -12.63
N GLU A 784 15.24 31.86 -13.91
CA GLU A 784 14.76 33.05 -14.63
C GLU A 784 13.25 33.05 -14.92
N CYS A 785 12.66 31.92 -15.35
CA CYS A 785 11.38 31.97 -16.09
C CYS A 785 10.14 31.54 -15.31
N GLY A 786 10.26 30.88 -14.15
CA GLY A 786 9.16 30.04 -13.68
C GLY A 786 8.78 28.97 -14.71
N THR A 787 7.91 28.03 -14.35
CA THR A 787 7.43 27.00 -15.30
C THR A 787 6.30 27.49 -16.20
N ASP A 788 5.76 28.68 -15.92
CA ASP A 788 4.63 29.24 -16.63
C ASP A 788 5.08 30.46 -17.45
N ASP A 789 4.55 30.60 -18.65
CA ASP A 789 4.67 31.82 -19.46
C ASP A 789 4.09 33.08 -18.79
N ARG A 790 3.70 33.04 -17.50
CA ARG A 790 3.09 34.18 -16.79
C ARG A 790 4.19 35.09 -16.30
N LEU A 791 4.13 36.38 -16.68
CA LEU A 791 4.82 37.44 -15.96
C LEU A 791 4.50 37.19 -14.48
N ALA A 792 5.51 36.82 -13.70
CA ALA A 792 5.36 36.71 -12.26
C ALA A 792 5.09 38.14 -11.77
N ALA A 793 3.82 38.49 -11.61
CA ALA A 793 3.39 39.83 -11.24
C ALA A 793 3.79 40.17 -9.80
N THR A 794 4.15 39.18 -8.99
CA THR A 794 4.60 39.36 -7.61
C THR A 794 5.96 38.69 -7.40
N PRO A 795 7.00 39.42 -6.93
CA PRO A 795 8.21 38.78 -6.43
C PRO A 795 7.82 37.89 -5.25
N ARG A 796 8.29 36.63 -5.24
CA ARG A 796 8.07 35.75 -4.10
C ARG A 796 8.71 36.42 -2.86
N PRO A 797 8.04 36.43 -1.69
CA PRO A 797 8.65 36.92 -0.47
C PRO A 797 9.98 36.19 -0.28
N TRP A 798 11.03 36.97 -0.03
CA TRP A 798 12.41 36.50 0.04
C TRP A 798 12.47 35.24 0.90
N PRO A 799 12.96 34.10 0.37
CA PRO A 799 13.15 32.94 1.22
C PRO A 799 14.15 33.34 2.31
N ILE A 800 13.77 33.15 3.58
CA ILE A 800 14.69 33.27 4.72
C ILE A 800 15.80 32.20 4.61
N GLU A 801 15.62 31.19 3.75
CA GLU A 801 16.59 30.14 3.40
C GLU A 801 17.50 30.55 2.23
N ALA A 802 18.77 30.15 2.26
CA ALA A 802 19.78 30.54 1.27
C ALA A 802 19.54 30.04 -0.18
N VAL A 803 18.58 29.14 -0.42
CA VAL A 803 18.21 28.61 -1.75
C VAL A 803 16.70 28.41 -1.82
N ASP A 804 16.01 28.93 -2.85
CA ASP A 804 14.58 28.69 -3.08
C ASP A 804 14.29 27.16 -3.15
N PRO A 805 13.34 26.63 -2.33
CA PRO A 805 12.93 25.22 -2.39
C PRO A 805 12.56 24.74 -3.80
N ALA A 806 12.07 25.63 -4.67
CA ALA A 806 11.75 25.33 -6.07
C ALA A 806 13.01 25.10 -6.93
N ALA A 807 14.11 25.81 -6.65
CA ALA A 807 15.39 25.71 -7.35
C ALA A 807 16.31 24.62 -6.78
N LEU A 808 16.10 24.20 -5.53
CA LEU A 808 16.93 23.20 -4.84
C LEU A 808 17.05 21.89 -5.63
N LYS A 809 15.92 21.34 -6.11
CA LYS A 809 15.91 20.03 -6.79
C LYS A 809 16.57 20.07 -8.18
N PRO A 810 16.29 21.05 -9.06
CA PRO A 810 17.02 21.24 -10.32
C PRO A 810 18.52 21.46 -10.11
N LEU A 811 18.91 22.34 -9.18
CA LEU A 811 20.31 22.61 -8.87
C LEU A 811 21.02 21.38 -8.30
N THR A 812 20.36 20.60 -7.44
CA THR A 812 20.89 19.31 -6.98
C THR A 812 21.13 18.35 -8.15
N GLY A 813 20.27 18.39 -9.18
CA GLY A 813 20.47 17.62 -10.41
C GLY A 813 21.73 18.03 -11.18
N LEU A 814 21.96 19.34 -11.32
CA LEU A 814 23.18 19.91 -11.92
C LEU A 814 24.43 19.52 -11.11
N CYS A 815 24.37 19.65 -9.77
CA CYS A 815 25.45 19.24 -8.89
C CYS A 815 25.78 17.75 -9.03
N ARG A 816 24.78 16.87 -9.20
CA ARG A 816 25.02 15.43 -9.44
C ARG A 816 25.69 15.15 -10.78
N LEU A 817 25.48 15.98 -11.79
CA LEU A 817 26.11 15.83 -13.11
C LEU A 817 27.58 16.29 -13.08
N LEU A 818 27.86 17.34 -12.31
CA LEU A 818 29.19 17.97 -12.19
C LEU A 818 29.93 17.61 -10.89
N SER A 819 29.45 16.62 -10.13
CA SER A 819 30.02 16.27 -8.82
C SER A 819 31.43 15.67 -8.90
N ALA A 820 31.90 15.31 -10.10
CA ALA A 820 33.18 14.65 -10.30
C ALA A 820 34.06 15.45 -11.27
N PHE A 821 35.34 15.59 -10.90
CA PHE A 821 36.33 16.33 -11.70
C PHE A 821 36.43 15.86 -13.17
N PRO A 822 36.39 14.55 -13.51
CA PRO A 822 36.39 14.11 -14.91
C PRO A 822 35.23 14.67 -15.74
N ALA A 823 34.04 14.82 -15.16
CA ALA A 823 32.89 15.43 -15.84
C ALA A 823 33.14 16.91 -16.11
N VAL A 824 33.71 17.63 -15.14
CA VAL A 824 34.09 19.05 -15.28
C VAL A 824 35.14 19.22 -16.38
N CYS A 825 36.19 18.40 -16.40
CA CYS A 825 37.19 18.45 -17.46
C CYS A 825 36.56 18.19 -18.85
N GLU A 826 35.73 17.17 -19.00
CA GLU A 826 35.07 16.89 -20.30
C GLU A 826 34.11 18.02 -20.73
N CYS A 827 33.51 18.74 -19.77
CA CYS A 827 32.66 19.90 -20.05
C CYS A 827 33.45 21.14 -20.47
N PHE A 828 34.54 21.45 -19.77
CA PHE A 828 35.16 22.77 -19.79
C PHE A 828 36.60 22.79 -20.32
N ALA A 829 37.32 21.68 -20.32
CA ALA A 829 38.70 21.65 -20.79
C ALA A 829 38.77 22.02 -22.27
N ASP A 830 39.69 22.93 -22.60
CA ASP A 830 39.98 23.40 -23.97
C ASP A 830 38.77 23.96 -24.74
N ARG A 831 37.68 24.33 -24.04
CA ARG A 831 36.50 24.97 -24.64
C ARG A 831 36.40 26.43 -24.21
N PRO A 832 36.41 27.38 -25.15
CA PRO A 832 36.17 28.78 -24.80
C PRO A 832 34.71 28.94 -24.34
N LEU A 833 34.50 29.78 -23.34
CA LEU A 833 33.16 30.12 -22.88
C LEU A 833 32.44 30.93 -23.97
N PRO A 834 31.19 30.55 -24.33
CA PRO A 834 30.45 31.19 -25.42
C PRO A 834 29.88 32.54 -24.99
N SER A 835 30.76 33.54 -24.83
CA SER A 835 30.36 34.87 -24.39
C SER A 835 29.86 35.73 -25.56
N LYS A 836 28.59 36.17 -25.48
CA LYS A 836 27.96 37.01 -26.51
C LYS A 836 27.99 38.50 -26.15
N VAL A 837 27.88 39.35 -27.18
CA VAL A 837 27.82 40.82 -27.04
C VAL A 837 26.44 41.28 -26.57
N ALA A 838 25.38 40.54 -26.90
CA ALA A 838 24.01 40.73 -26.43
C ALA A 838 23.31 39.38 -26.31
N TYR A 839 22.38 39.27 -25.35
CA TYR A 839 21.54 38.08 -25.14
C TYR A 839 20.08 38.43 -25.40
N SER A 840 19.32 37.51 -25.97
CA SER A 840 17.89 37.69 -26.17
C SER A 840 17.09 37.38 -24.89
N LEU A 841 15.96 38.06 -24.70
CA LEU A 841 15.03 37.80 -23.59
C LEU A 841 14.60 36.31 -23.63
N ARG A 842 14.80 35.60 -22.52
CA ARG A 842 14.43 34.17 -22.34
C ARG A 842 15.23 33.16 -23.18
N GLU A 843 16.43 33.51 -23.63
CA GLU A 843 17.31 32.56 -24.29
C GLU A 843 17.73 31.46 -23.31
N VAL A 844 17.40 30.19 -23.54
CA VAL A 844 17.86 29.09 -22.66
C VAL A 844 19.30 28.67 -23.05
N PRO A 845 20.23 28.50 -22.10
CA PRO A 845 21.57 27.98 -22.40
C PRO A 845 21.49 26.59 -23.05
N ALA A 846 22.17 26.42 -24.19
CA ALA A 846 22.14 25.19 -24.96
C ALA A 846 22.99 24.06 -24.32
N ASP A 847 24.03 24.42 -23.56
CA ASP A 847 24.96 23.50 -22.94
C ASP A 847 25.47 24.00 -21.56
N LEU A 848 26.24 23.14 -20.87
CA LEU A 848 26.77 23.45 -19.54
C LEU A 848 27.75 24.63 -19.55
N PRO A 849 28.68 24.77 -20.51
CA PRO A 849 29.51 25.97 -20.65
C PRO A 849 28.71 27.27 -20.80
N ALA A 850 27.66 27.30 -21.62
CA ALA A 850 26.80 28.47 -21.75
C ALA A 850 26.05 28.80 -20.45
N LEU A 851 25.61 27.78 -19.71
CA LEU A 851 24.97 27.98 -18.40
C LEU A 851 25.95 28.59 -17.39
N PHE A 852 27.18 28.08 -17.32
CA PHE A 852 28.21 28.58 -16.40
C PHE A 852 28.72 29.98 -16.78
N ASP A 853 28.91 30.26 -18.07
CA ASP A 853 29.27 31.60 -18.55
C ASP A 853 28.25 32.66 -18.10
N ARG A 854 26.96 32.28 -18.08
CA ARG A 854 25.88 33.16 -17.64
C ARG A 854 25.75 33.27 -16.13
N LEU A 855 25.81 32.16 -15.39
CA LEU A 855 25.52 32.16 -13.94
C LEU A 855 26.72 32.50 -13.05
N VAL A 856 27.94 32.13 -13.45
CA VAL A 856 29.12 32.17 -12.56
C VAL A 856 30.06 33.32 -12.91
N LEU A 857 30.18 33.68 -14.19
CA LEU A 857 31.10 34.72 -14.68
C LEU A 857 30.33 35.94 -15.15
N LEU A 858 29.89 36.78 -14.20
CA LEU A 858 29.21 38.06 -14.43
C LEU A 858 30.19 39.18 -14.82
N ASP A 859 30.98 38.96 -15.87
CA ASP A 859 32.08 39.83 -16.29
C ASP A 859 31.66 40.94 -17.27
N ARG A 860 30.41 40.92 -17.77
CA ARG A 860 29.91 41.87 -18.78
C ARG A 860 28.52 42.41 -18.47
N PRO A 861 28.25 43.68 -18.81
CA PRO A 861 26.93 44.31 -18.62
C PRO A 861 25.83 43.62 -19.43
N ALA A 862 26.17 43.00 -20.58
CA ALA A 862 25.23 42.20 -21.37
C ALA A 862 24.72 40.96 -20.63
N LYS A 863 25.54 40.36 -19.75
CA LYS A 863 25.14 39.19 -18.93
C LYS A 863 24.29 39.62 -17.74
N LEU A 864 24.69 40.72 -17.08
CA LEU A 864 23.93 41.33 -15.99
C LEU A 864 22.55 41.77 -16.45
N SER A 865 22.46 42.46 -17.60
CA SER A 865 21.17 42.85 -18.18
C SER A 865 20.33 41.66 -18.64
N SER A 866 20.93 40.53 -19.02
CA SER A 866 20.19 39.30 -19.32
C SER A 866 19.52 38.70 -18.08
N LEU A 867 20.23 38.67 -16.94
CA LEU A 867 19.76 38.05 -15.68
C LEU A 867 18.91 39.00 -14.83
N PHE A 868 19.19 40.30 -14.92
CA PHE A 868 18.57 41.38 -14.16
C PHE A 868 18.04 42.41 -15.15
N HIS A 869 16.89 42.13 -15.76
CA HIS A 869 16.18 43.14 -16.53
C HIS A 869 15.44 44.07 -15.56
N PRO A 870 15.56 45.40 -15.68
CA PRO A 870 14.89 46.36 -14.79
C PRO A 870 13.35 46.33 -14.88
N SER A 871 12.80 45.65 -15.89
CA SER A 871 11.36 45.43 -16.08
C SER A 871 10.89 44.00 -15.72
N SER A 872 11.76 43.16 -15.16
CA SER A 872 11.43 41.81 -14.68
C SER A 872 11.70 41.69 -13.17
N PRO A 873 10.91 40.89 -12.42
CA PRO A 873 11.17 40.69 -10.99
C PRO A 873 12.58 40.08 -10.80
N PRO A 874 13.29 40.45 -9.72
CA PRO A 874 14.69 40.08 -9.51
C PRO A 874 14.88 38.55 -9.50
N CYS A 875 15.93 38.10 -10.18
CA CYS A 875 16.38 36.71 -10.25
C CYS A 875 16.49 36.12 -8.83
N SER A 876 15.68 35.12 -8.48
CA SER A 876 15.47 34.64 -7.10
C SER A 876 16.61 33.77 -6.54
N ALA A 877 17.67 33.53 -7.30
CA ALA A 877 18.64 32.47 -7.01
C ALA A 877 19.98 32.92 -6.42
N PHE A 878 20.38 34.18 -6.59
CA PHE A 878 21.69 34.65 -6.11
C PHE A 878 21.52 36.01 -5.43
N GLY A 879 21.58 36.00 -4.10
CA GLY A 879 21.53 37.19 -3.24
C GLY A 879 22.77 38.09 -3.39
N CYS A 880 23.13 38.48 -4.60
CA CYS A 880 24.07 39.56 -4.85
C CYS A 880 23.26 40.86 -4.86
N SER A 881 23.30 41.59 -3.74
CA SER A 881 22.86 42.98 -3.72
C SER A 881 23.68 43.75 -4.76
N ALA A 882 23.01 44.30 -5.78
CA ALA A 882 23.60 45.36 -6.58
C ALA A 882 23.75 46.60 -5.67
N ALA A 883 24.88 46.69 -5.00
CA ALA A 883 25.43 47.94 -4.51
C ALA A 883 26.54 48.35 -5.48
N GLN A 884 26.15 48.97 -6.59
CA GLN A 884 26.96 49.92 -7.35
C GLN A 884 26.05 50.88 -8.10
#